data_AF-A0A1U9JYL2-F1
#
_entry.id   AF-A0A1U9JYL2-F1
#
_cell.length_a   1.000
_cell.length_b   1.000
_cell.length_c   1.000
_cell.angle_alpha   90.00
_cell.angle_beta   90.00
_cell.angle_gamma   90.00
#
_symmetry.space_group_name_H-M   'P 1'
#
loop_
_entity.id
_entity.type
_entity.pdbx_description
1 polymer ?
#
loop_
_entity_poly.entity_id
_entity_poly.type
_entity_poly.pdbx_seq_one_letter_code
_entity_poly.pdbx_strand_id
1 'polypeptide(L)'
;MIVKQQLELAPFKAVPFSGWGDWEQDPFNNRSWQWRLNWLSFLSYLMAYHRASGDEAVLDFSRGAIQSWLDAYLETDTSYPFEFIWHDHATALRAEQLVLFVYYCREHAPEWASKHAEFLTYVEQALMVHGQWLAKDSFYSEHTNHGLEQARVLLLLGTVFEGDQAQEWQQIAIQRISSELTFSFTDEGVHVENSPAYHIFVFKVFLGIIKDYPEEVLGDMAEQFSQFSAKALSFITHILRPDGKLPPIGDTEQLPTSDAYRDMFNHRLEYQYFLYALTQGKQGVRPSALNRVYPKSGYAIFRDEWPAKEHYQKAFHLIAKVGCSSRYHHQQDEGHISLYAGGEDWLIDSGLYNYINRDPVRKYMRTRPGHNVPIISHASYAEEFEHRLTAWQVTDYSEDIPVSHLTMKLSVLLPVVHERKVIFDAEAKVVEIMDTVSADDDQKRNITLQWHFPKDKTLTIEGSQVIVTSLTGNRLTLELEGEIPDSLSVAKGRKEDRVFSCISYKANQVEPSQVLRVMFKERSGLNITTRFRFEMVDDSVVPVATEMSAIPEHSLKTLLKASQQADPVTQSVMIGSASTYLALAGSHREQGLGHVSLLVHDSAACEQAQSQLREHYLTTWLNCRPLALSSVPPVIADKAALKGLEGIGRLVITHTGFTEKRLSTVLLTMLPSLLKRMTKTGEVWISADLPEALQALCATWVKQHGLVVSIVTGLDAAMEISHD
;
A
#
# COMPACT_ATOMS: atom_id res chain seq x y z
N MET A 1 -40.93 11.53 -5.87
CA MET A 1 -39.86 12.48 -6.30
C MET A 1 -40.42 13.54 -7.28
N ILE A 2 -41.48 14.27 -6.89
CA ILE A 2 -42.09 15.38 -7.68
C ILE A 2 -42.25 16.60 -6.75
N VAL A 3 -41.14 17.12 -6.23
CA VAL A 3 -41.19 18.33 -5.37
C VAL A 3 -40.49 19.52 -6.02
N LYS A 4 -39.66 19.29 -7.06
CA LYS A 4 -38.89 20.36 -7.73
C LYS A 4 -38.80 20.30 -9.26
N GLN A 5 -39.38 19.30 -9.95
CA GLN A 5 -39.25 19.11 -11.41
C GLN A 5 -37.79 19.21 -11.89
N GLN A 6 -36.93 18.37 -11.34
CA GLN A 6 -35.50 18.38 -11.63
C GLN A 6 -34.99 16.96 -11.90
N LEU A 7 -34.10 16.82 -12.88
CA LEU A 7 -33.40 15.59 -13.22
C LEU A 7 -31.93 15.73 -12.82
N GLU A 8 -31.43 14.81 -12.01
CA GLU A 8 -30.03 14.75 -11.60
C GLU A 8 -29.41 13.41 -12.00
N LEU A 9 -28.34 13.46 -12.79
CA LEU A 9 -27.55 12.30 -13.17
C LEU A 9 -26.15 12.47 -12.57
N ALA A 10 -25.90 11.86 -11.41
CA ALA A 10 -24.61 12.03 -10.72
C ALA A 10 -23.42 11.70 -11.65
N PRO A 11 -22.32 12.48 -11.63
CA PRO A 11 -22.01 13.57 -10.69
C PRO A 11 -22.50 14.96 -11.15
N PHE A 12 -23.33 15.05 -12.18
CA PHE A 12 -23.80 16.33 -12.71
C PHE A 12 -24.88 16.94 -11.82
N LYS A 13 -24.95 18.28 -11.81
CA LYS A 13 -25.98 19.01 -11.07
C LYS A 13 -27.36 18.77 -11.66
N ALA A 14 -28.39 18.91 -10.82
CA ALA A 14 -29.76 18.81 -11.26
C ALA A 14 -30.14 19.88 -12.30
N VAL A 15 -30.89 19.50 -13.32
CA VAL A 15 -31.41 20.37 -14.39
C VAL A 15 -32.94 20.41 -14.40
N PRO A 16 -33.59 21.46 -14.93
CA PRO A 16 -35.04 21.49 -15.07
C PRO A 16 -35.55 20.28 -15.87
N PHE A 17 -36.58 19.62 -15.38
CA PHE A 17 -37.17 18.44 -16.00
C PHE A 17 -38.60 18.73 -16.45
N SER A 18 -38.81 18.78 -17.77
CA SER A 18 -40.09 19.08 -18.41
C SER A 18 -40.88 17.83 -18.81
N GLY A 19 -40.34 16.64 -18.60
CA GLY A 19 -40.94 15.36 -18.99
C GLY A 19 -39.99 14.50 -19.83
N TRP A 20 -40.44 13.29 -20.18
CA TRP A 20 -39.72 12.38 -21.07
C TRP A 20 -40.10 12.71 -22.52
N GLY A 21 -39.15 13.23 -23.28
CA GLY A 21 -39.39 13.68 -24.66
C GLY A 21 -38.19 14.37 -25.32
N ASP A 22 -37.24 14.87 -24.51
CA ASP A 22 -35.96 15.41 -24.99
C ASP A 22 -34.80 14.55 -24.49
N TRP A 23 -34.42 13.55 -25.30
CA TRP A 23 -33.36 12.58 -25.02
C TRP A 23 -31.98 13.01 -25.54
N GLU A 24 -31.93 14.07 -26.35
CA GLU A 24 -30.71 14.61 -26.95
C GLU A 24 -30.18 15.85 -26.18
N GLN A 25 -30.92 16.33 -25.18
CA GLN A 25 -30.57 17.49 -24.39
C GLN A 25 -29.12 17.47 -23.88
N ASP A 26 -28.45 18.62 -24.04
CA ASP A 26 -27.09 18.83 -23.56
C ASP A 26 -26.95 20.12 -22.73
N PRO A 27 -27.57 20.17 -21.54
CA PRO A 27 -27.53 21.33 -20.66
C PRO A 27 -26.12 21.71 -20.18
N PHE A 28 -25.14 20.80 -20.33
CA PHE A 28 -23.77 20.99 -19.85
C PHE A 28 -22.71 21.03 -20.95
N ASN A 29 -23.11 20.94 -22.23
CA ASN A 29 -22.20 20.72 -23.35
C ASN A 29 -21.22 19.56 -23.07
N ASN A 30 -21.76 18.44 -22.57
CA ASN A 30 -21.00 17.33 -22.00
C ASN A 30 -21.53 15.97 -22.50
N ARG A 31 -20.71 15.34 -23.33
CA ARG A 31 -20.94 14.00 -23.88
C ARG A 31 -21.33 12.95 -22.83
N SER A 32 -20.71 12.94 -21.64
CA SER A 32 -21.02 11.95 -20.60
C SER A 32 -22.37 12.18 -19.91
N TRP A 33 -22.90 13.40 -19.94
CA TRP A 33 -24.28 13.67 -19.50
C TRP A 33 -25.28 13.01 -20.46
N GLN A 34 -25.14 13.27 -21.77
CA GLN A 34 -25.99 12.67 -22.80
C GLN A 34 -25.91 11.14 -22.82
N TRP A 35 -24.70 10.59 -22.67
CA TRP A 35 -24.49 9.16 -22.51
C TRP A 35 -25.29 8.58 -21.33
N ARG A 36 -25.17 9.18 -20.13
CA ARG A 36 -25.88 8.77 -18.89
C ARG A 36 -27.39 8.84 -19.01
N LEU A 37 -27.90 9.86 -19.70
CA LEU A 37 -29.32 10.02 -19.96
C LEU A 37 -29.81 8.85 -20.82
N ASN A 38 -29.09 8.55 -21.90
CA ASN A 38 -29.53 7.58 -22.90
C ASN A 38 -29.37 6.13 -22.44
N TRP A 39 -28.44 5.77 -21.57
CA TRP A 39 -28.44 4.42 -20.98
C TRP A 39 -29.38 4.26 -19.78
N LEU A 40 -30.17 5.28 -19.46
CA LEU A 40 -31.20 5.25 -18.41
C LEU A 40 -30.62 5.07 -17.00
N SER A 41 -29.46 5.70 -16.73
CA SER A 41 -28.70 5.57 -15.48
C SER A 41 -29.47 5.87 -14.19
N PHE A 42 -30.59 6.58 -14.30
CA PHE A 42 -31.46 6.96 -13.20
C PHE A 42 -32.41 5.83 -12.74
N LEU A 43 -32.64 4.78 -13.54
CA LEU A 43 -33.64 3.74 -13.23
C LEU A 43 -33.33 2.99 -11.93
N SER A 44 -32.07 2.63 -11.68
CA SER A 44 -31.66 1.98 -10.42
C SER A 44 -32.04 2.78 -9.17
N TYR A 45 -31.92 4.11 -9.21
CA TYR A 45 -32.30 5.00 -8.11
C TYR A 45 -33.82 5.06 -7.93
N LEU A 46 -34.60 5.07 -9.03
CA LEU A 46 -36.05 5.04 -8.96
C LEU A 46 -36.56 3.72 -8.37
N MET A 47 -35.99 2.59 -8.78
CA MET A 47 -36.31 1.27 -8.19
C MET A 47 -35.95 1.20 -6.70
N ALA A 48 -34.79 1.73 -6.30
CA ALA A 48 -34.40 1.81 -4.89
C ALA A 48 -35.38 2.67 -4.08
N TYR A 49 -35.82 3.80 -4.63
CA TYR A 49 -36.81 4.65 -3.99
C TYR A 49 -38.19 3.99 -3.90
N HIS A 50 -38.67 3.33 -4.96
CA HIS A 50 -39.89 2.54 -4.91
C HIS A 50 -39.77 1.45 -3.83
N ARG A 51 -38.63 0.76 -3.73
CA ARG A 51 -38.39 -0.28 -2.72
C ARG A 51 -38.53 0.25 -1.30
N ALA A 52 -38.09 1.48 -1.07
CA ALA A 52 -38.14 2.13 0.24
C ALA A 52 -39.53 2.74 0.56
N SER A 53 -40.27 3.20 -0.44
CA SER A 53 -41.50 3.97 -0.25
C SER A 53 -42.80 3.21 -0.54
N GLY A 54 -42.75 2.19 -1.40
CA GLY A 54 -43.93 1.50 -1.94
C GLY A 54 -44.78 2.35 -2.90
N ASP A 55 -44.27 3.50 -3.35
CA ASP A 55 -45.03 4.46 -4.18
C ASP A 55 -45.07 4.04 -5.66
N GLU A 56 -46.16 3.37 -6.08
CA GLU A 56 -46.35 2.90 -7.47
C GLU A 56 -46.20 4.02 -8.52
N ALA A 57 -46.44 5.29 -8.18
CA ALA A 57 -46.26 6.41 -9.10
C ALA A 57 -44.80 6.55 -9.59
N VAL A 58 -43.84 6.01 -8.85
CA VAL A 58 -42.41 5.96 -9.23
C VAL A 58 -42.19 4.95 -10.36
N LEU A 59 -42.91 3.83 -10.34
CA LEU A 59 -42.86 2.83 -11.41
C LEU A 59 -43.59 3.33 -12.65
N ASP A 60 -44.71 4.04 -12.49
CA ASP A 60 -45.36 4.73 -13.61
C ASP A 60 -44.45 5.78 -14.24
N PHE A 61 -43.71 6.53 -13.43
CA PHE A 61 -42.72 7.50 -13.91
C PHE A 61 -41.56 6.83 -14.66
N SER A 62 -41.09 5.68 -14.18
CA SER A 62 -40.05 4.88 -14.83
C SER A 62 -40.55 4.27 -16.15
N ARG A 63 -41.79 3.74 -16.16
CA ARG A 63 -42.48 3.27 -17.37
C ARG A 63 -42.54 4.37 -18.42
N GLY A 64 -42.94 5.58 -18.03
CA GLY A 64 -43.01 6.72 -18.94
C GLY A 64 -41.66 7.06 -19.57
N ALA A 65 -40.56 6.93 -18.83
CA ALA A 65 -39.21 7.12 -19.36
C ALA A 65 -38.85 6.07 -20.41
N ILE A 66 -38.99 4.79 -20.04
CA ILE A 66 -38.65 3.66 -20.90
C ILE A 66 -39.50 3.70 -22.18
N GLN A 67 -40.81 3.82 -22.03
CA GLN A 67 -41.73 3.85 -23.16
C GLN A 67 -41.44 5.03 -24.10
N SER A 68 -41.21 6.23 -23.56
CA SER A 68 -40.87 7.40 -24.39
C SER A 68 -39.59 7.20 -25.20
N TRP A 69 -38.56 6.58 -24.62
CA TRP A 69 -37.32 6.29 -25.34
C TRP A 69 -37.54 5.22 -26.42
N LEU A 70 -38.22 4.12 -26.06
CA LEU A 70 -38.48 3.00 -26.98
C LEU A 70 -39.35 3.44 -28.17
N ASP A 71 -40.45 4.16 -27.92
CA ASP A 71 -41.36 4.65 -28.96
C ASP A 71 -40.64 5.58 -29.96
N ALA A 72 -39.65 6.35 -29.49
CA ALA A 72 -38.91 7.28 -30.32
C ALA A 72 -37.80 6.62 -31.15
N TYR A 73 -37.15 5.58 -30.61
CA TYR A 73 -35.84 5.16 -31.09
C TYR A 73 -35.69 3.66 -31.39
N LEU A 74 -36.58 2.79 -30.91
CA LEU A 74 -36.37 1.34 -31.03
C LEU A 74 -36.26 0.85 -32.48
N GLU A 75 -37.01 1.48 -33.38
CA GLU A 75 -37.04 1.14 -34.82
C GLU A 75 -35.94 1.87 -35.64
N THR A 76 -35.05 2.62 -34.98
CA THR A 76 -33.92 3.30 -35.63
C THR A 76 -32.70 2.38 -35.71
N ASP A 77 -31.61 2.86 -36.33
CA ASP A 77 -30.33 2.16 -36.40
C ASP A 77 -29.14 3.11 -36.20
N THR A 78 -27.92 2.61 -36.39
CA THR A 78 -26.68 3.37 -36.25
C THR A 78 -26.53 4.54 -37.25
N SER A 79 -27.43 4.70 -38.22
CA SER A 79 -27.50 5.87 -39.10
C SER A 79 -28.22 7.07 -38.47
N TYR A 80 -28.89 6.87 -37.33
CA TYR A 80 -29.50 7.97 -36.59
C TYR A 80 -28.43 9.00 -36.20
N PRO A 81 -28.65 10.31 -36.43
CA PRO A 81 -27.59 11.31 -36.36
C PRO A 81 -27.05 11.55 -34.94
N PHE A 82 -27.81 11.18 -33.91
CA PHE A 82 -27.39 11.33 -32.52
C PHE A 82 -26.71 10.06 -32.00
N GLU A 83 -25.44 10.19 -31.61
CA GLU A 83 -24.56 9.04 -31.34
C GLU A 83 -25.10 8.09 -30.27
N PHE A 84 -25.76 8.59 -29.21
CA PHE A 84 -26.11 7.79 -28.03
C PHE A 84 -27.34 6.90 -28.17
N ILE A 85 -28.05 7.01 -29.28
CA ILE A 85 -29.20 6.13 -29.56
C ILE A 85 -28.72 4.70 -29.74
N TRP A 86 -27.76 4.46 -30.64
CA TRP A 86 -27.14 3.15 -30.85
C TRP A 86 -25.62 3.23 -30.67
N HIS A 87 -25.17 3.80 -29.55
CA HIS A 87 -23.77 3.78 -29.13
C HIS A 87 -23.43 2.42 -28.52
N ASP A 88 -22.29 1.83 -28.89
CA ASP A 88 -21.78 0.53 -28.44
C ASP A 88 -22.05 0.24 -26.95
N HIS A 89 -21.53 1.11 -26.08
CA HIS A 89 -21.60 1.04 -24.62
C HIS A 89 -22.97 1.41 -24.05
N ALA A 90 -23.59 2.49 -24.56
CA ALA A 90 -24.90 2.94 -24.05
C ALA A 90 -25.99 1.89 -24.33
N THR A 91 -25.93 1.21 -25.47
CA THR A 91 -26.84 0.11 -25.83
C THR A 91 -26.72 -1.06 -24.86
N ALA A 92 -25.49 -1.45 -24.50
CA ALA A 92 -25.28 -2.50 -23.50
C ALA A 92 -25.86 -2.10 -22.13
N LEU A 93 -25.46 -0.95 -21.61
CA LEU A 93 -25.94 -0.51 -20.29
C LEU A 93 -27.45 -0.27 -20.24
N ARG A 94 -28.06 0.21 -21.32
CA ARG A 94 -29.52 0.36 -21.42
C ARG A 94 -30.22 -0.99 -21.37
N ALA A 95 -29.74 -1.98 -22.13
CA ALA A 95 -30.30 -3.32 -22.08
C ALA A 95 -30.21 -3.92 -20.65
N GLU A 96 -29.09 -3.73 -19.97
CA GLU A 96 -28.94 -4.13 -18.56
C GLU A 96 -29.96 -3.43 -17.65
N GLN A 97 -30.14 -2.11 -17.78
CA GLN A 97 -31.15 -1.38 -17.00
C GLN A 97 -32.59 -1.86 -17.28
N LEU A 98 -32.90 -2.21 -18.53
CA LEU A 98 -34.21 -2.73 -18.92
C LEU A 98 -34.46 -4.12 -18.33
N VAL A 99 -33.47 -5.03 -18.38
CA VAL A 99 -33.56 -6.34 -17.71
C VAL A 99 -33.79 -6.16 -16.21
N LEU A 100 -32.99 -5.31 -15.56
CA LEU A 100 -33.12 -5.03 -14.12
C LEU A 100 -34.51 -4.48 -13.77
N PHE A 101 -35.05 -3.58 -14.59
CA PHE A 101 -36.39 -3.02 -14.38
C PHE A 101 -37.49 -4.08 -14.48
N VAL A 102 -37.46 -4.91 -15.52
CA VAL A 102 -38.45 -5.99 -15.71
C VAL A 102 -38.38 -6.99 -14.55
N TYR A 103 -37.17 -7.43 -14.19
CA TYR A 103 -36.95 -8.34 -13.07
C TYR A 103 -37.48 -7.75 -11.75
N TYR A 104 -37.09 -6.51 -11.45
CA TYR A 104 -37.52 -5.81 -10.24
C TYR A 104 -39.05 -5.71 -10.15
N CYS A 105 -39.73 -5.35 -11.24
CA CYS A 105 -41.18 -5.24 -11.24
C CYS A 105 -41.85 -6.58 -10.95
N ARG A 106 -41.36 -7.67 -11.55
CA ARG A 106 -41.89 -9.03 -11.33
C ARG A 106 -41.71 -9.50 -9.89
N GLU A 107 -40.52 -9.30 -9.32
CA GLU A 107 -40.15 -9.81 -8.00
C GLU A 107 -40.65 -8.94 -6.83
N HIS A 108 -40.69 -7.63 -7.03
CA HIS A 108 -40.91 -6.68 -5.94
C HIS A 108 -42.15 -5.80 -6.11
N ALA A 109 -42.83 -5.86 -7.25
CA ALA A 109 -44.09 -5.17 -7.50
C ALA A 109 -45.05 -6.02 -8.38
N PRO A 110 -45.37 -7.28 -8.00
CA PRO A 110 -46.08 -8.21 -8.86
C PRO A 110 -47.48 -7.73 -9.27
N GLU A 111 -48.18 -6.99 -8.41
CA GLU A 111 -49.48 -6.39 -8.74
C GLU A 111 -49.36 -5.31 -9.83
N TRP A 112 -48.37 -4.43 -9.72
CA TRP A 112 -48.06 -3.43 -10.74
C TRP A 112 -47.65 -4.11 -12.05
N ALA A 113 -46.79 -5.13 -11.98
CA ALA A 113 -46.35 -5.88 -13.15
C ALA A 113 -47.53 -6.56 -13.87
N SER A 114 -48.49 -7.13 -13.13
CA SER A 114 -49.69 -7.74 -13.71
C SER A 114 -50.58 -6.71 -14.41
N LYS A 115 -50.77 -5.52 -13.82
CA LYS A 115 -51.54 -4.41 -14.44
C LYS A 115 -50.88 -3.87 -15.71
N HIS A 116 -49.56 -3.99 -15.84
CA HIS A 116 -48.77 -3.45 -16.95
C HIS A 116 -48.08 -4.53 -17.79
N ALA A 117 -48.70 -5.71 -17.90
CA ALA A 117 -48.14 -6.84 -18.63
C ALA A 117 -47.80 -6.51 -20.09
N GLU A 118 -48.67 -5.80 -20.81
CA GLU A 118 -48.44 -5.40 -22.22
C GLU A 118 -47.17 -4.54 -22.37
N PHE A 119 -46.95 -3.61 -21.45
CA PHE A 119 -45.74 -2.79 -21.44
C PHE A 119 -44.49 -3.64 -21.17
N LEU A 120 -44.54 -4.57 -20.21
CA LEU A 120 -43.41 -5.44 -19.94
C LEU A 120 -43.09 -6.34 -21.14
N THR A 121 -44.11 -6.84 -21.86
CA THR A 121 -43.91 -7.55 -23.13
C THR A 121 -43.27 -6.66 -24.19
N TYR A 122 -43.62 -5.38 -24.27
CA TYR A 122 -42.96 -4.45 -25.17
C TYR A 122 -41.47 -4.23 -24.81
N VAL A 123 -41.14 -4.14 -23.52
CA VAL A 123 -39.74 -4.07 -23.07
C VAL A 123 -38.97 -5.35 -23.42
N GLU A 124 -39.59 -6.53 -23.30
CA GLU A 124 -38.98 -7.80 -23.72
C GLU A 124 -38.69 -7.84 -25.22
N GLN A 125 -39.60 -7.33 -26.06
CA GLN A 125 -39.36 -7.17 -27.49
C GLN A 125 -38.19 -6.20 -27.76
N ALA A 126 -38.12 -5.10 -27.02
CA ALA A 126 -37.02 -4.16 -27.12
C ALA A 126 -35.67 -4.78 -26.73
N LEU A 127 -35.64 -5.60 -25.68
CA LEU A 127 -34.45 -6.35 -25.26
C LEU A 127 -33.98 -7.32 -26.37
N MET A 128 -34.91 -7.90 -27.14
CA MET A 128 -34.55 -8.71 -28.30
C MET A 128 -33.79 -7.92 -29.37
N VAL A 129 -34.25 -6.69 -29.66
CA VAL A 129 -33.55 -5.79 -30.60
C VAL A 129 -32.17 -5.41 -30.06
N HIS A 130 -32.05 -5.12 -28.77
CA HIS A 130 -30.75 -4.81 -28.15
C HIS A 130 -29.79 -6.01 -28.24
N GLY A 131 -30.25 -7.22 -27.94
CA GLY A 131 -29.43 -8.43 -28.07
C GLY A 131 -28.97 -8.68 -29.50
N GLN A 132 -29.83 -8.44 -30.50
CA GLN A 132 -29.46 -8.51 -31.92
C GLN A 132 -28.37 -7.49 -32.30
N TRP A 133 -28.42 -6.27 -31.76
CA TRP A 133 -27.35 -5.29 -31.96
C TRP A 133 -26.05 -5.70 -31.29
N LEU A 134 -26.12 -6.11 -30.01
CA LEU A 134 -24.95 -6.52 -29.24
C LEU A 134 -24.27 -7.77 -29.82
N ALA A 135 -25.02 -8.65 -30.50
CA ALA A 135 -24.47 -9.83 -31.17
C ALA A 135 -23.68 -9.49 -32.46
N LYS A 136 -23.90 -8.34 -33.11
CA LYS A 136 -23.22 -8.01 -34.38
C LYS A 136 -21.73 -7.69 -34.16
N ASP A 137 -20.86 -8.34 -34.92
CA ASP A 137 -19.42 -8.04 -34.90
C ASP A 137 -19.11 -6.59 -35.29
N SER A 138 -19.86 -6.03 -36.25
CA SER A 138 -19.70 -4.63 -36.65
C SER A 138 -20.07 -3.62 -35.56
N PHE A 139 -20.73 -4.07 -34.49
CA PHE A 139 -21.15 -3.26 -33.35
C PHE A 139 -20.28 -3.49 -32.11
N TYR A 140 -19.47 -4.55 -32.11
CA TYR A 140 -18.62 -4.94 -31.00
C TYR A 140 -17.33 -4.13 -30.98
N SER A 141 -17.07 -3.44 -29.88
CA SER A 141 -15.86 -2.65 -29.66
C SER A 141 -14.76 -3.53 -29.06
N GLU A 142 -14.22 -4.42 -29.89
CA GLU A 142 -13.19 -5.40 -29.53
C GLU A 142 -11.97 -4.77 -28.82
N HIS A 143 -11.50 -5.43 -27.75
CA HIS A 143 -10.31 -5.06 -26.99
C HIS A 143 -10.42 -3.68 -26.32
N THR A 144 -11.64 -3.38 -25.86
CA THR A 144 -11.94 -2.17 -25.09
C THR A 144 -12.84 -2.48 -23.91
N ASN A 145 -12.85 -1.57 -22.94
CA ASN A 145 -13.75 -1.62 -21.80
C ASN A 145 -15.21 -1.71 -22.25
N HIS A 146 -15.58 -0.99 -23.33
CA HIS A 146 -16.93 -1.04 -23.89
C HIS A 146 -17.25 -2.44 -24.43
N GLY A 147 -16.31 -3.06 -25.15
CA GLY A 147 -16.46 -4.42 -25.69
C GLY A 147 -16.70 -5.46 -24.59
N LEU A 148 -15.93 -5.40 -23.51
CA LEU A 148 -16.12 -6.29 -22.36
C LEU A 148 -17.51 -6.10 -21.73
N GLU A 149 -17.99 -4.86 -21.62
CA GLU A 149 -19.34 -4.59 -21.12
C GLU A 149 -20.44 -5.07 -22.09
N GLN A 150 -20.27 -4.88 -23.41
CA GLN A 150 -21.18 -5.40 -24.42
C GLN A 150 -21.30 -6.92 -24.33
N ALA A 151 -20.17 -7.62 -24.20
CA ALA A 151 -20.15 -9.07 -24.10
C ALA A 151 -20.78 -9.53 -22.77
N ARG A 152 -20.50 -8.87 -21.64
CA ARG A 152 -21.15 -9.18 -20.35
C ARG A 152 -22.68 -9.05 -20.44
N VAL A 153 -23.18 -7.98 -21.04
CA VAL A 153 -24.63 -7.77 -21.17
C VAL A 153 -25.25 -8.74 -22.18
N LEU A 154 -24.54 -9.07 -23.26
CA LEU A 154 -25.02 -10.10 -24.19
C LEU A 154 -25.13 -11.47 -23.50
N LEU A 155 -24.20 -11.81 -22.59
CA LEU A 155 -24.28 -13.01 -21.75
C LEU A 155 -25.51 -12.97 -20.83
N LEU A 156 -25.79 -11.81 -20.22
CA LEU A 156 -26.99 -11.60 -19.41
C LEU A 156 -28.25 -11.86 -20.24
N LEU A 157 -28.35 -11.27 -21.44
CA LEU A 157 -29.48 -11.48 -22.35
C LEU A 157 -29.61 -12.96 -22.75
N GLY A 158 -28.51 -13.60 -23.14
CA GLY A 158 -28.49 -15.02 -23.45
C GLY A 158 -28.89 -15.91 -22.27
N THR A 159 -28.74 -15.45 -21.02
CA THR A 159 -29.11 -16.19 -19.81
C THR A 159 -30.58 -16.01 -19.43
N VAL A 160 -31.16 -14.83 -19.66
CA VAL A 160 -32.56 -14.53 -19.29
C VAL A 160 -33.57 -14.92 -20.36
N PHE A 161 -33.15 -15.05 -21.62
CA PHE A 161 -33.98 -15.54 -22.72
C PHE A 161 -33.81 -17.05 -22.93
N GLU A 162 -34.77 -17.68 -23.62
CA GLU A 162 -34.75 -19.10 -23.96
C GLU A 162 -34.69 -19.30 -25.49
N GLY A 163 -34.29 -20.52 -25.91
CA GLY A 163 -34.25 -20.93 -27.32
C GLY A 163 -32.91 -20.73 -28.02
N ASP A 164 -32.86 -21.08 -29.29
CA ASP A 164 -31.61 -21.15 -30.08
C ASP A 164 -30.86 -19.81 -30.13
N GLN A 165 -31.60 -18.69 -30.24
CA GLN A 165 -31.02 -17.35 -30.26
C GLN A 165 -30.35 -16.97 -28.93
N ALA A 166 -30.92 -17.40 -27.80
CA ALA A 166 -30.32 -17.17 -26.49
C ALA A 166 -29.00 -17.95 -26.34
N GLN A 167 -28.96 -19.20 -26.82
CA GLN A 167 -27.74 -20.01 -26.85
C GLN A 167 -26.67 -19.41 -27.75
N GLU A 168 -27.05 -18.89 -28.93
CA GLU A 168 -26.13 -18.17 -29.83
C GLU A 168 -25.53 -16.94 -29.13
N TRP A 169 -26.34 -16.13 -28.44
CA TRP A 169 -25.85 -14.97 -27.68
C TRP A 169 -24.90 -15.36 -26.56
N GLN A 170 -25.18 -16.43 -25.82
CA GLN A 170 -24.26 -16.94 -24.80
C GLN A 170 -22.91 -17.32 -25.45
N GLN A 171 -22.92 -18.06 -26.56
CA GLN A 171 -21.70 -18.48 -27.25
C GLN A 171 -20.87 -17.27 -27.73
N ILE A 172 -21.50 -16.29 -28.38
CA ILE A 172 -20.83 -15.06 -28.83
C ILE A 172 -20.23 -14.31 -27.64
N ALA A 173 -21.01 -14.13 -26.58
CA ALA A 173 -20.56 -13.41 -25.39
C ALA A 173 -19.38 -14.11 -24.71
N ILE A 174 -19.44 -15.43 -24.57
CA ILE A 174 -18.37 -16.24 -23.97
C ILE A 174 -17.09 -16.15 -24.80
N GLN A 175 -17.20 -16.29 -26.12
CA GLN A 175 -16.06 -16.15 -27.02
C GLN A 175 -15.40 -14.76 -26.88
N ARG A 176 -16.20 -13.69 -26.85
CA ARG A 176 -15.69 -12.32 -26.72
C ARG A 176 -15.04 -12.07 -25.35
N ILE A 177 -15.69 -12.45 -24.24
CA ILE A 177 -15.10 -12.31 -22.90
C ILE A 177 -13.79 -13.11 -22.78
N SER A 178 -13.71 -14.29 -23.41
CA SER A 178 -12.48 -15.10 -23.44
C SER A 178 -11.35 -14.42 -24.24
N SER A 179 -11.70 -13.80 -25.37
CA SER A 179 -10.78 -12.98 -26.18
C SER A 179 -10.27 -11.79 -25.37
N GLU A 180 -11.17 -11.04 -24.73
CA GLU A 180 -10.84 -9.89 -23.87
C GLU A 180 -9.93 -10.29 -22.69
N LEU A 181 -10.18 -11.45 -22.07
CA LEU A 181 -9.32 -11.98 -21.00
C LEU A 181 -7.90 -12.24 -21.50
N THR A 182 -7.79 -12.88 -22.68
CA THR A 182 -6.50 -13.22 -23.30
C THR A 182 -5.76 -11.98 -23.82
N PHE A 183 -6.50 -10.95 -24.24
CA PHE A 183 -5.92 -9.67 -24.65
C PHE A 183 -5.42 -8.85 -23.45
N SER A 184 -6.17 -8.87 -22.34
CA SER A 184 -5.87 -8.05 -21.16
C SER A 184 -4.67 -8.55 -20.37
N PHE A 185 -4.32 -9.84 -20.47
CA PHE A 185 -3.25 -10.45 -19.69
C PHE A 185 -2.28 -11.25 -20.55
N THR A 186 -1.00 -11.20 -20.17
CA THR A 186 0.01 -12.10 -20.74
C THR A 186 -0.25 -13.55 -20.34
N ASP A 187 0.40 -14.49 -21.02
CA ASP A 187 0.38 -15.91 -20.64
C ASP A 187 1.07 -16.19 -19.29
N GLU A 188 1.76 -15.20 -18.72
CA GLU A 188 2.31 -15.19 -17.36
C GLU A 188 1.29 -14.70 -16.32
N GLY A 189 0.08 -14.35 -16.74
CA GLY A 189 -1.01 -13.88 -15.90
C GLY A 189 -0.89 -12.43 -15.44
N VAL A 190 -0.05 -11.62 -16.09
CA VAL A 190 0.15 -10.20 -15.74
C VAL A 190 -0.60 -9.31 -16.71
N HIS A 191 -1.32 -8.33 -16.17
CA HIS A 191 -2.06 -7.37 -16.98
C HIS A 191 -1.13 -6.50 -17.85
N VAL A 192 -1.54 -6.27 -19.10
CA VAL A 192 -0.68 -5.63 -20.13
C VAL A 192 -0.50 -4.12 -19.94
N GLU A 193 -1.27 -3.47 -19.07
CA GLU A 193 -1.26 -2.00 -18.88
C GLU A 193 -0.18 -1.48 -17.93
N ASN A 194 0.89 -2.22 -17.68
CA ASN A 194 2.07 -1.70 -16.97
C ASN A 194 1.79 -1.12 -15.56
N SER A 195 0.66 -1.47 -14.93
CA SER A 195 0.21 -0.90 -13.67
C SER A 195 -0.34 -1.99 -12.74
N PRO A 196 0.29 -2.22 -11.57
CA PRO A 196 -0.23 -3.13 -10.55
C PRO A 196 -1.66 -2.80 -10.09
N ALA A 197 -2.06 -1.52 -10.05
CA ALA A 197 -3.44 -1.15 -9.72
C ALA A 197 -4.43 -1.63 -10.79
N TYR A 198 -4.10 -1.44 -12.07
CA TYR A 198 -4.96 -1.89 -13.18
C TYR A 198 -5.01 -3.42 -13.28
N HIS A 199 -3.91 -4.12 -12.96
CA HIS A 199 -3.94 -5.57 -12.81
C HIS A 199 -5.04 -6.02 -11.84
N ILE A 200 -5.08 -5.44 -10.64
CA ILE A 200 -6.08 -5.78 -9.62
C ILE A 200 -7.48 -5.38 -10.06
N PHE A 201 -7.63 -4.19 -10.64
CA PHE A 201 -8.92 -3.69 -11.11
C PHE A 201 -9.53 -4.61 -12.17
N VAL A 202 -8.80 -4.90 -13.25
CA VAL A 202 -9.29 -5.72 -14.35
C VAL A 202 -9.50 -7.17 -13.90
N PHE A 203 -8.62 -7.71 -13.05
CA PHE A 203 -8.84 -9.05 -12.49
C PHE A 203 -10.15 -9.13 -11.67
N LYS A 204 -10.49 -8.09 -10.91
CA LYS A 204 -11.77 -8.02 -10.18
C LYS A 204 -12.97 -7.90 -11.12
N VAL A 205 -12.84 -7.21 -12.25
CA VAL A 205 -13.91 -7.13 -13.26
C VAL A 205 -14.23 -8.52 -13.81
N PHE A 206 -13.22 -9.27 -14.27
CA PHE A 206 -13.44 -10.64 -14.75
C PHE A 206 -13.95 -11.57 -13.64
N LEU A 207 -13.44 -11.41 -12.41
CA LEU A 207 -13.97 -12.17 -11.27
C LEU A 207 -15.46 -11.91 -11.02
N GLY A 208 -15.91 -10.66 -11.17
CA GLY A 208 -17.33 -10.30 -11.07
C GLY A 208 -18.15 -11.03 -12.12
N ILE A 209 -17.72 -10.97 -13.39
CA ILE A 209 -18.38 -11.68 -14.49
C ILE A 209 -18.48 -13.18 -14.19
N ILE A 210 -17.39 -13.81 -13.76
CA ILE A 210 -17.37 -15.26 -13.51
C ILE A 210 -18.21 -15.66 -12.29
N LYS A 211 -18.33 -14.79 -11.26
CA LYS A 211 -19.18 -15.06 -10.09
C LYS A 211 -20.68 -14.96 -10.40
N ASP A 212 -21.05 -14.18 -11.41
CA ASP A 212 -22.46 -13.89 -11.72
C ASP A 212 -23.14 -15.01 -12.53
N TYR A 213 -22.38 -15.95 -13.11
CA TYR A 213 -22.92 -17.04 -13.93
C TYR A 213 -22.48 -18.43 -13.44
N PRO A 214 -23.34 -19.44 -13.58
CA PRO A 214 -23.00 -20.82 -13.23
C PRO A 214 -22.01 -21.44 -14.23
N GLU A 215 -21.24 -22.45 -13.81
CA GLU A 215 -20.20 -23.09 -14.64
C GLU A 215 -20.78 -23.69 -15.93
N GLU A 216 -22.03 -24.17 -15.91
CA GLU A 216 -22.71 -24.71 -17.08
C GLU A 216 -22.94 -23.67 -18.18
N VAL A 217 -23.13 -22.40 -17.79
CA VAL A 217 -23.25 -21.29 -18.75
C VAL A 217 -21.88 -20.87 -19.25
N LEU A 218 -20.88 -20.80 -18.36
CA LEU A 218 -19.53 -20.33 -18.72
C LEU A 218 -18.74 -21.35 -19.57
N GLY A 219 -19.00 -22.65 -19.41
CA GLY A 219 -18.27 -23.71 -20.10
C GLY A 219 -16.76 -23.62 -19.89
N ASP A 220 -15.99 -23.79 -20.97
CA ASP A 220 -14.52 -23.79 -20.95
C ASP A 220 -13.91 -22.50 -20.40
N MET A 221 -14.64 -21.38 -20.43
CA MET A 221 -14.18 -20.12 -19.85
C MET A 221 -13.93 -20.22 -18.34
N ALA A 222 -14.75 -20.99 -17.61
CA ALA A 222 -14.57 -21.15 -16.17
C ALA A 222 -13.20 -21.80 -15.87
N GLU A 223 -12.82 -22.81 -16.65
CA GLU A 223 -11.51 -23.44 -16.56
C GLU A 223 -10.39 -22.49 -16.99
N GLN A 224 -10.55 -21.79 -18.12
CA GLN A 224 -9.57 -20.82 -18.60
C GLN A 224 -9.30 -19.73 -17.56
N PHE A 225 -10.36 -19.14 -16.99
CA PHE A 225 -10.25 -18.13 -15.94
C PHE A 225 -9.63 -18.71 -14.67
N SER A 226 -9.97 -19.95 -14.30
CA SER A 226 -9.38 -20.65 -13.17
C SER A 226 -7.85 -20.80 -13.31
N GLN A 227 -7.36 -21.23 -14.48
CA GLN A 227 -5.93 -21.37 -14.76
C GLN A 227 -5.22 -20.01 -14.79
N PHE A 228 -5.86 -19.02 -15.41
CA PHE A 228 -5.38 -17.64 -15.45
C PHE A 228 -5.26 -17.03 -14.04
N SER A 229 -6.27 -17.23 -13.19
CA SER A 229 -6.36 -16.66 -11.85
C SER A 229 -5.22 -17.08 -10.93
N ALA A 230 -4.71 -18.32 -11.07
CA ALA A 230 -3.55 -18.79 -10.31
C ALA A 230 -2.30 -17.95 -10.61
N LYS A 231 -2.08 -17.61 -11.89
CA LYS A 231 -0.95 -16.79 -12.34
C LYS A 231 -1.12 -15.32 -11.93
N ALA A 232 -2.33 -14.77 -12.07
CA ALA A 232 -2.66 -13.41 -11.63
C ALA A 232 -2.45 -13.25 -10.10
N LEU A 233 -2.94 -14.20 -9.30
CA LEU A 233 -2.71 -14.22 -7.85
C LEU A 233 -1.22 -14.33 -7.52
N SER A 234 -0.45 -15.13 -8.27
CA SER A 234 1.00 -15.20 -8.11
C SER A 234 1.65 -13.84 -8.31
N PHE A 235 1.32 -13.10 -9.37
CA PHE A 235 1.84 -11.74 -9.59
C PHE A 235 1.48 -10.79 -8.44
N ILE A 236 0.21 -10.73 -8.05
CA ILE A 236 -0.23 -9.84 -6.95
C ILE A 236 0.47 -10.19 -5.63
N THR A 237 0.65 -11.49 -5.35
CA THR A 237 1.36 -11.96 -4.16
C THR A 237 2.75 -11.34 -4.08
N HIS A 238 3.55 -11.48 -5.14
CA HIS A 238 4.95 -11.07 -5.11
C HIS A 238 5.13 -9.55 -5.25
N ILE A 239 4.30 -8.88 -6.05
CA ILE A 239 4.38 -7.42 -6.29
C ILE A 239 3.96 -6.61 -5.06
N LEU A 240 3.14 -7.17 -4.16
CA LEU A 240 2.78 -6.53 -2.90
C LEU A 240 4.04 -6.29 -2.06
N ARG A 241 4.23 -5.01 -1.70
CA ARG A 241 5.34 -4.57 -0.88
C ARG A 241 5.21 -5.08 0.55
N PRO A 242 6.31 -5.17 1.31
CA PRO A 242 6.26 -5.58 2.70
C PRO A 242 5.39 -4.68 3.61
N ASP A 243 5.15 -3.42 3.24
CA ASP A 243 4.23 -2.52 3.95
C ASP A 243 2.72 -2.77 3.63
N GLY A 244 2.42 -3.79 2.82
CA GLY A 244 1.07 -4.18 2.44
C GLY A 244 0.42 -3.30 1.36
N LYS A 245 1.22 -2.47 0.67
CA LYS A 245 0.75 -1.57 -0.39
C LYS A 245 1.25 -2.01 -1.75
N LEU A 246 0.59 -1.51 -2.81
CA LEU A 246 1.11 -1.64 -4.17
C LEU A 246 2.28 -0.69 -4.40
N PRO A 247 3.27 -1.08 -5.23
CA PRO A 247 4.34 -0.17 -5.63
C PRO A 247 3.78 0.86 -6.63
N PRO A 248 4.18 2.14 -6.54
CA PRO A 248 3.70 3.19 -7.43
C PRO A 248 4.39 3.13 -8.81
N ILE A 249 4.26 2.00 -9.52
CA ILE A 249 4.78 1.77 -10.87
C ILE A 249 3.66 2.01 -11.88
N GLY A 250 3.98 2.72 -12.97
CA GLY A 250 2.98 3.17 -13.94
C GLY A 250 1.93 4.05 -13.26
N ASP A 251 0.69 3.96 -13.73
CA ASP A 251 -0.42 4.68 -13.09
C ASP A 251 -0.98 3.87 -11.90
N THR A 252 -0.16 3.71 -10.86
CA THR A 252 -0.51 3.05 -9.58
C THR A 252 -0.33 4.02 -8.41
N GLU A 253 -1.34 4.12 -7.55
CA GLU A 253 -1.20 4.74 -6.23
C GLU A 253 -0.60 3.74 -5.23
N GLN A 254 0.20 4.23 -4.29
CA GLN A 254 0.77 3.41 -3.22
C GLN A 254 -0.27 3.21 -2.10
N LEU A 255 -1.31 2.46 -2.41
CA LEU A 255 -2.41 2.13 -1.49
C LEU A 255 -2.44 0.62 -1.20
N PRO A 256 -3.04 0.21 -0.07
CA PRO A 256 -3.38 -1.19 0.17
C PRO A 256 -4.35 -1.70 -0.90
N THR A 257 -4.26 -2.98 -1.24
CA THR A 257 -5.30 -3.67 -2.03
C THR A 257 -6.36 -4.29 -1.13
N SER A 258 -7.44 -4.80 -1.72
CA SER A 258 -8.54 -5.48 -1.03
C SER A 258 -8.66 -6.94 -1.44
N ASP A 259 -9.19 -7.76 -0.54
CA ASP A 259 -9.51 -9.16 -0.79
C ASP A 259 -10.89 -9.29 -1.46
N ALA A 260 -10.91 -9.38 -2.79
CA ALA A 260 -12.13 -9.73 -3.55
C ALA A 260 -12.17 -11.23 -3.92
N TYR A 261 -11.08 -11.95 -3.64
CA TYR A 261 -10.74 -13.25 -4.22
C TYR A 261 -11.18 -14.42 -3.33
N ARG A 262 -11.39 -14.16 -2.04
CA ARG A 262 -11.73 -15.15 -1.02
C ARG A 262 -12.82 -16.13 -1.43
N ASP A 263 -14.00 -15.64 -1.78
CA ASP A 263 -15.18 -16.51 -1.96
C ASP A 263 -14.92 -17.61 -3.01
N MET A 264 -14.22 -17.26 -4.09
CA MET A 264 -13.94 -18.18 -5.18
C MET A 264 -12.68 -19.00 -4.94
N PHE A 265 -11.64 -18.40 -4.35
CA PHE A 265 -10.30 -19.01 -4.35
C PHE A 265 -9.80 -19.45 -2.97
N ASN A 266 -10.59 -19.33 -1.89
CA ASN A 266 -10.13 -19.68 -0.53
C ASN A 266 -9.54 -21.11 -0.41
N HIS A 267 -10.03 -22.05 -1.19
CA HIS A 267 -9.55 -23.43 -1.20
C HIS A 267 -8.22 -23.64 -1.96
N ARG A 268 -7.73 -22.63 -2.68
CA ARG A 268 -6.54 -22.70 -3.54
C ARG A 268 -5.29 -22.22 -2.82
N LEU A 269 -4.17 -22.87 -3.10
CA LEU A 269 -2.89 -22.56 -2.48
C LEU A 269 -2.37 -21.18 -2.89
N GLU A 270 -2.57 -20.78 -4.14
CA GLU A 270 -2.19 -19.47 -4.68
C GLU A 270 -2.91 -18.33 -3.97
N TYR A 271 -4.18 -18.52 -3.63
CA TYR A 271 -4.92 -17.56 -2.80
C TYR A 271 -4.39 -17.55 -1.36
N GLN A 272 -4.05 -18.70 -0.77
CA GLN A 272 -3.47 -18.73 0.58
C GLN A 272 -2.11 -18.02 0.63
N TYR A 273 -1.32 -18.08 -0.45
CA TYR A 273 -0.10 -17.27 -0.62
C TYR A 273 -0.40 -15.78 -0.71
N PHE A 274 -1.36 -15.39 -1.54
CA PHE A 274 -1.84 -14.01 -1.62
C PHE A 274 -2.35 -13.50 -0.27
N LEU A 275 -3.12 -14.31 0.47
CA LEU A 275 -3.64 -13.96 1.79
C LEU A 275 -2.51 -13.72 2.80
N TYR A 276 -1.43 -14.49 2.72
CA TYR A 276 -0.22 -14.26 3.53
C TYR A 276 0.44 -12.93 3.21
N ALA A 277 0.57 -12.60 1.93
CA ALA A 277 1.09 -11.31 1.51
C ALA A 277 0.20 -10.14 1.96
N LEU A 278 -1.09 -10.21 1.63
CA LEU A 278 -2.09 -9.20 1.93
C LEU A 278 -2.19 -8.90 3.43
N THR A 279 -2.20 -9.95 4.24
CA THR A 279 -2.35 -9.83 5.70
C THR A 279 -1.01 -9.61 6.42
N GLN A 280 0.08 -9.46 5.68
CA GLN A 280 1.42 -9.26 6.21
C GLN A 280 1.80 -10.37 7.21
N GLY A 281 1.65 -11.62 6.78
CA GLY A 281 2.02 -12.81 7.55
C GLY A 281 1.07 -13.20 8.69
N LYS A 282 -0.11 -12.57 8.81
CA LYS A 282 -1.08 -12.88 9.87
C LYS A 282 -1.94 -14.10 9.59
N GLN A 283 -2.29 -14.33 8.33
CA GLN A 283 -3.16 -15.41 7.86
C GLN A 283 -2.62 -15.99 6.56
N GLY A 284 -3.19 -17.09 6.07
CA GLY A 284 -2.74 -17.73 4.84
C GLY A 284 -1.53 -18.64 5.05
N VAL A 285 -0.95 -19.07 3.93
CA VAL A 285 0.21 -19.97 3.90
C VAL A 285 1.43 -19.17 3.43
N ARG A 286 2.56 -19.31 4.12
CA ARG A 286 3.82 -18.67 3.70
C ARG A 286 4.19 -19.14 2.28
N PRO A 287 4.36 -18.23 1.30
CA PRO A 287 4.78 -18.63 -0.04
C PRO A 287 6.17 -19.28 -0.03
N SER A 288 6.34 -20.32 -0.85
CA SER A 288 7.63 -21.03 -0.96
C SER A 288 8.62 -20.31 -1.88
N ALA A 289 8.13 -19.70 -2.97
CA ALA A 289 8.94 -18.91 -3.87
C ALA A 289 9.19 -17.52 -3.27
N LEU A 290 10.44 -17.08 -3.24
CA LEU A 290 10.82 -15.72 -2.88
C LEU A 290 10.74 -14.81 -4.11
N ASN A 291 11.34 -15.27 -5.19
CA ASN A 291 11.65 -14.48 -6.36
C ASN A 291 10.75 -14.88 -7.53
N ARG A 292 10.36 -13.90 -8.35
CA ARG A 292 9.63 -14.12 -9.59
C ARG A 292 10.11 -13.20 -10.70
N VAL A 293 10.34 -13.76 -11.89
CA VAL A 293 10.64 -13.03 -13.11
C VAL A 293 9.55 -13.30 -14.14
N TYR A 294 9.03 -12.23 -14.71
CA TYR A 294 7.98 -12.21 -15.73
C TYR A 294 8.59 -11.66 -17.03
N PRO A 295 9.38 -12.48 -17.77
CA PRO A 295 10.13 -12.03 -18.93
C PRO A 295 9.27 -11.47 -20.07
N LYS A 296 8.01 -11.89 -20.22
CA LYS A 296 7.09 -11.35 -21.25
C LYS A 296 6.27 -10.16 -20.79
N SER A 297 6.11 -10.01 -19.48
CA SER A 297 5.36 -8.90 -18.87
C SER A 297 6.26 -7.76 -18.41
N GLY A 298 7.58 -8.00 -18.37
CA GLY A 298 8.58 -6.97 -18.09
C GLY A 298 8.78 -6.65 -16.61
N TYR A 299 8.71 -7.66 -15.72
CA TYR A 299 8.96 -7.48 -14.27
C TYR A 299 9.95 -8.52 -13.74
N ALA A 300 10.77 -8.11 -12.78
CA ALA A 300 11.38 -9.03 -11.81
C ALA A 300 11.15 -8.53 -10.40
N ILE A 301 10.85 -9.45 -9.51
CA ILE A 301 10.45 -9.17 -8.13
C ILE A 301 11.24 -10.10 -7.23
N PHE A 302 12.13 -9.53 -6.43
CA PHE A 302 13.02 -10.26 -5.56
C PHE A 302 12.77 -9.91 -4.10
N ARG A 303 12.97 -10.89 -3.22
CA ARG A 303 12.94 -10.67 -1.76
C ARG A 303 13.81 -11.66 -1.03
N ASP A 304 14.20 -11.25 0.18
CA ASP A 304 15.01 -12.09 1.07
C ASP A 304 14.19 -13.15 1.81
N GLU A 305 12.94 -12.84 2.17
CA GLU A 305 12.07 -13.77 2.86
C GLU A 305 10.58 -13.38 2.79
N TRP A 306 9.74 -14.29 3.29
CA TRP A 306 8.36 -14.04 3.69
C TRP A 306 8.30 -14.12 5.23
N PRO A 307 8.54 -13.01 5.96
CA PRO A 307 8.66 -13.06 7.41
C PRO A 307 7.31 -13.30 8.10
N ALA A 308 7.34 -13.65 9.39
CA ALA A 308 6.16 -13.62 10.25
C ALA A 308 5.67 -12.17 10.48
N LYS A 309 4.42 -12.01 10.94
CA LYS A 309 3.75 -10.71 11.06
C LYS A 309 4.53 -9.64 11.83
N GLU A 310 5.36 -10.03 12.79
CA GLU A 310 6.17 -9.13 13.61
C GLU A 310 7.28 -8.44 12.81
N HIS A 311 7.82 -9.14 11.80
CA HIS A 311 8.95 -8.69 10.99
C HIS A 311 8.57 -8.48 9.51
N TYR A 312 7.31 -8.71 9.14
CA TYR A 312 6.86 -8.72 7.75
C TYR A 312 7.28 -7.45 7.01
N GLN A 313 7.07 -6.28 7.62
CA GLN A 313 7.41 -4.98 7.03
C GLN A 313 8.91 -4.72 6.91
N LYS A 314 9.79 -5.58 7.44
CA LYS A 314 11.25 -5.40 7.40
C LYS A 314 11.92 -6.14 6.26
N ALA A 315 11.20 -7.02 5.57
CA ALA A 315 11.70 -7.77 4.44
C ALA A 315 12.37 -6.86 3.41
N PHE A 316 13.46 -7.35 2.84
CA PHE A 316 14.13 -6.73 1.71
C PHE A 316 13.37 -7.12 0.44
N HIS A 317 12.88 -6.13 -0.30
CA HIS A 317 12.08 -6.31 -1.51
C HIS A 317 12.59 -5.38 -2.61
N LEU A 318 12.89 -5.95 -3.78
CA LEU A 318 13.33 -5.24 -4.96
C LEU A 318 12.37 -5.52 -6.12
N ILE A 319 12.02 -4.49 -6.87
CA ILE A 319 11.25 -4.61 -8.10
C ILE A 319 12.04 -3.96 -9.23
N ALA A 320 12.33 -4.73 -10.28
CA ALA A 320 12.87 -4.24 -11.54
C ALA A 320 11.77 -4.23 -12.61
N LYS A 321 11.59 -3.08 -13.26
CA LYS A 321 10.67 -2.87 -14.38
C LYS A 321 11.47 -2.83 -15.67
N VAL A 322 11.24 -3.82 -16.51
CA VAL A 322 12.07 -4.10 -17.70
C VAL A 322 11.53 -3.37 -18.92
N GLY A 323 10.22 -3.48 -19.17
CA GLY A 323 9.62 -3.09 -20.43
C GLY A 323 8.12 -2.96 -20.36
N CYS A 324 7.47 -2.84 -21.52
CA CYS A 324 6.04 -2.60 -21.60
C CYS A 324 5.32 -3.53 -22.57
N SER A 325 4.04 -3.80 -22.30
CA SER A 325 3.19 -4.65 -23.16
C SER A 325 2.09 -3.86 -23.86
N SER A 326 1.84 -2.61 -23.46
CA SER A 326 0.84 -1.73 -24.08
C SER A 326 1.15 -0.26 -23.80
N ARG A 327 0.48 0.65 -24.53
CA ARG A 327 0.65 2.11 -24.37
C ARG A 327 -0.07 2.70 -23.16
N TYR A 328 -1.04 1.97 -22.63
CA TYR A 328 -1.88 2.44 -21.53
C TYR A 328 -1.12 2.35 -20.22
N HIS A 329 -1.26 3.40 -19.41
CA HIS A 329 -0.61 3.56 -18.09
C HIS A 329 0.91 3.39 -18.05
N HIS A 330 1.53 3.23 -19.23
CA HIS A 330 2.95 3.17 -19.49
C HIS A 330 3.63 4.51 -19.22
N GLN A 331 4.85 4.43 -18.70
CA GLN A 331 5.78 5.53 -18.47
C GLN A 331 7.14 5.14 -19.07
N GLN A 332 8.06 6.09 -19.28
CA GLN A 332 9.39 5.78 -19.85
C GLN A 332 10.33 5.17 -18.78
N ASP A 333 9.89 4.09 -18.16
CA ASP A 333 10.45 3.46 -16.97
C ASP A 333 11.24 2.17 -17.26
N GLU A 334 11.56 1.89 -18.54
CA GLU A 334 12.31 0.69 -18.91
C GLU A 334 13.71 0.73 -18.29
N GLY A 335 13.97 -0.25 -17.43
CA GLY A 335 15.17 -0.36 -16.59
C GLY A 335 14.99 0.13 -15.16
N HIS A 336 13.82 0.66 -14.78
CA HIS A 336 13.58 1.19 -13.44
C HIS A 336 13.76 0.12 -12.36
N ILE A 337 14.27 0.55 -11.19
CA ILE A 337 14.43 -0.28 -10.00
C ILE A 337 13.84 0.46 -8.81
N SER A 338 13.01 -0.21 -8.02
CA SER A 338 12.55 0.25 -6.71
C SER A 338 12.98 -0.73 -5.63
N LEU A 339 13.26 -0.20 -4.44
CA LEU A 339 13.88 -0.94 -3.36
C LEU A 339 13.30 -0.50 -2.02
N TYR A 340 12.78 -1.49 -1.28
CA TYR A 340 12.25 -1.36 0.05
C TYR A 340 12.98 -2.34 0.97
N ALA A 341 13.41 -1.90 2.16
CA ALA A 341 14.09 -2.76 3.12
C ALA A 341 14.04 -2.16 4.52
N GLY A 342 13.98 -3.01 5.56
CA GLY A 342 14.09 -2.56 6.95
C GLY A 342 12.93 -1.67 7.44
N GLY A 343 11.76 -1.73 6.79
CA GLY A 343 10.61 -0.90 7.15
C GLY A 343 10.46 0.39 6.34
N GLU A 344 11.30 0.61 5.32
CA GLU A 344 11.34 1.89 4.62
C GLU A 344 11.75 1.80 3.15
N ASP A 345 11.39 2.84 2.39
CA ASP A 345 11.79 3.02 1.00
C ASP A 345 13.25 3.53 0.90
N TRP A 346 13.99 2.99 -0.07
CA TRP A 346 15.36 3.39 -0.38
C TRP A 346 15.50 3.89 -1.82
N LEU A 347 14.99 3.13 -2.80
CA LEU A 347 14.88 3.57 -4.18
C LEU A 347 13.41 3.62 -4.57
N ILE A 348 12.96 4.77 -5.06
CA ILE A 348 11.56 5.03 -5.36
C ILE A 348 11.31 5.36 -6.82
N ASP A 349 10.09 5.08 -7.28
CA ASP A 349 9.52 5.67 -8.50
C ASP A 349 8.89 7.04 -8.20
N SER A 350 8.54 7.77 -9.25
CA SER A 350 7.81 9.03 -9.16
C SER A 350 6.28 8.85 -9.08
N GLY A 351 5.73 7.74 -9.59
CA GLY A 351 4.30 7.40 -9.50
C GLY A 351 3.38 8.12 -10.50
N LEU A 352 2.08 8.18 -10.17
CA LEU A 352 1.02 8.67 -11.07
C LEU A 352 0.85 10.21 -11.06
N TYR A 353 0.64 10.78 -9.87
CA TYR A 353 0.10 12.12 -9.59
C TYR A 353 -1.27 12.40 -10.21
N ASN A 354 -1.38 12.74 -11.49
CA ASN A 354 -2.67 13.06 -12.13
C ASN A 354 -2.66 12.65 -13.60
N TYR A 355 -3.75 12.89 -14.33
CA TYR A 355 -3.88 12.55 -15.75
C TYR A 355 -3.73 13.76 -16.69
N ILE A 356 -3.27 14.91 -16.18
CA ILE A 356 -3.16 16.16 -16.95
C ILE A 356 -1.77 16.20 -17.60
N ASN A 357 -1.66 15.70 -18.84
CA ASN A 357 -0.38 15.57 -19.56
C ASN A 357 0.39 16.89 -19.80
N ARG A 358 -0.29 18.05 -19.68
CA ARG A 358 0.34 19.38 -19.75
C ARG A 358 0.95 19.86 -18.43
N ASP A 359 0.66 19.19 -17.31
CA ASP A 359 1.23 19.52 -16.01
C ASP A 359 2.73 19.15 -15.99
N PRO A 360 3.65 20.06 -15.59
CA PRO A 360 5.08 19.79 -15.55
C PRO A 360 5.48 18.58 -14.68
N VAL A 361 4.76 18.33 -13.58
CA VAL A 361 4.99 17.19 -12.68
C VAL A 361 4.55 15.90 -13.36
N ARG A 362 3.35 15.87 -13.96
CA ARG A 362 2.90 14.68 -14.69
C ARG A 362 3.81 14.38 -15.88
N LYS A 363 4.27 15.41 -16.60
CA LYS A 363 5.25 15.24 -17.68
C LYS A 363 6.55 14.63 -17.17
N TYR A 364 7.09 15.15 -16.05
CA TYR A 364 8.26 14.58 -15.39
C TYR A 364 8.04 13.09 -15.04
N MET A 365 6.93 12.76 -14.37
CA MET A 365 6.63 11.40 -13.92
C MET A 365 6.43 10.39 -15.05
N ARG A 366 6.00 10.83 -16.24
CA ARG A 366 5.85 9.93 -17.41
C ARG A 366 7.15 9.73 -18.17
N THR A 367 8.21 10.48 -17.88
CA THR A 367 9.44 10.52 -18.68
C THR A 367 10.64 9.99 -17.90
N ARG A 368 11.69 9.57 -18.62
CA ARG A 368 12.90 8.96 -18.03
C ARG A 368 13.47 9.68 -16.79
N PRO A 369 13.49 11.03 -16.70
CA PRO A 369 13.96 11.73 -15.50
C PRO A 369 13.20 11.43 -14.19
N GLY A 370 11.99 10.86 -14.26
CA GLY A 370 11.20 10.43 -13.11
C GLY A 370 11.56 9.05 -12.56
N HIS A 371 12.51 8.34 -13.20
CA HIS A 371 12.79 6.93 -12.91
C HIS A 371 14.27 6.68 -12.65
N ASN A 372 14.59 5.53 -12.05
CA ASN A 372 15.96 5.10 -11.76
C ASN A 372 16.65 4.52 -13.00
N VAL A 373 16.73 5.31 -14.06
CA VAL A 373 17.24 4.93 -15.40
C VAL A 373 18.25 5.96 -15.92
N PRO A 374 19.15 5.59 -16.86
CA PRO A 374 20.09 6.55 -17.43
C PRO A 374 19.39 7.62 -18.28
N ILE A 375 19.89 8.85 -18.18
CA ILE A 375 19.64 9.94 -19.13
C ILE A 375 20.86 10.10 -20.03
N ILE A 376 20.65 10.03 -21.34
CA ILE A 376 21.71 9.93 -22.33
C ILE A 376 21.50 11.01 -23.38
N SER A 377 22.50 11.90 -23.57
CA SER A 377 22.46 12.90 -24.64
C SER A 377 22.63 12.24 -26.01
N HIS A 378 22.16 12.89 -27.08
CA HIS A 378 22.23 12.35 -28.45
C HIS A 378 21.58 10.96 -28.57
N ALA A 379 20.50 10.76 -27.81
CA ALA A 379 19.63 9.61 -27.89
C ALA A 379 18.19 10.08 -27.70
N SER A 380 17.27 9.51 -28.48
CA SER A 380 15.85 9.89 -28.46
C SER A 380 15.00 8.69 -28.14
N TYR A 381 14.01 8.89 -27.27
CA TYR A 381 13.02 7.86 -27.01
C TYR A 381 12.15 7.69 -28.25
N ALA A 382 12.09 6.48 -28.82
CA ALA A 382 11.47 6.23 -30.12
C ALA A 382 10.02 6.73 -30.14
N GLU A 383 9.58 7.49 -31.15
CA GLU A 383 8.21 8.00 -31.20
C GLU A 383 7.19 6.90 -31.49
N GLU A 384 7.57 5.94 -32.34
CA GLU A 384 6.75 4.78 -32.72
C GLU A 384 6.60 3.81 -31.55
N PHE A 385 5.35 3.58 -31.13
CA PHE A 385 5.07 2.70 -30.00
C PHE A 385 5.36 1.23 -30.32
N GLU A 386 5.16 0.80 -31.57
CA GLU A 386 5.44 -0.58 -32.01
C GLU A 386 6.93 -0.95 -31.85
N HIS A 387 7.83 0.00 -32.09
CA HIS A 387 9.25 -0.18 -31.77
C HIS A 387 9.44 -0.43 -30.28
N ARG A 388 8.79 0.36 -29.42
CA ARG A 388 8.93 0.24 -27.95
C ARG A 388 8.47 -1.12 -27.42
N LEU A 389 7.45 -1.73 -28.02
CA LEU A 389 6.98 -3.06 -27.64
C LEU A 389 8.03 -4.16 -27.87
N THR A 390 8.94 -3.96 -28.80
CA THR A 390 9.99 -4.94 -29.17
C THR A 390 11.40 -4.50 -28.75
N ALA A 391 11.54 -3.28 -28.23
CA ALA A 391 12.82 -2.67 -27.87
C ALA A 391 13.29 -3.01 -26.45
N TRP A 392 12.78 -4.09 -25.85
CA TRP A 392 13.23 -4.57 -24.55
C TRP A 392 13.18 -6.09 -24.52
N GLN A 393 14.09 -6.70 -23.77
CA GLN A 393 14.16 -8.14 -23.63
C GLN A 393 14.79 -8.52 -22.30
N VAL A 394 14.25 -9.54 -21.64
CA VAL A 394 14.97 -10.28 -20.59
C VAL A 394 15.87 -11.32 -21.27
N THR A 395 17.19 -11.16 -21.13
CA THR A 395 18.18 -12.00 -21.83
C THR A 395 18.71 -13.14 -20.96
N ASP A 396 18.68 -12.96 -19.64
CA ASP A 396 19.12 -13.96 -18.65
C ASP A 396 18.47 -13.66 -17.30
N TYR A 397 18.16 -14.68 -16.50
CA TYR A 397 17.66 -14.49 -15.14
C TYR A 397 17.83 -15.76 -14.30
N SER A 398 17.83 -15.59 -12.97
CA SER A 398 17.64 -16.68 -12.02
C SER A 398 16.75 -16.22 -10.86
N GLU A 399 15.82 -17.09 -10.46
CA GLU A 399 14.98 -16.93 -9.26
C GLU A 399 15.62 -17.60 -8.02
N ASP A 400 16.80 -18.21 -8.18
CA ASP A 400 17.46 -19.01 -7.14
C ASP A 400 17.92 -18.16 -5.95
N ILE A 401 18.22 -18.85 -4.85
CA ILE A 401 18.69 -18.28 -3.59
C ILE A 401 20.11 -18.77 -3.29
N PRO A 402 20.93 -17.97 -2.56
CA PRO A 402 20.63 -16.65 -2.00
C PRO A 402 20.75 -15.50 -3.01
N VAL A 403 21.33 -15.77 -4.18
CA VAL A 403 21.58 -14.77 -5.22
C VAL A 403 20.64 -15.00 -6.39
N SER A 404 19.73 -14.04 -6.58
CA SER A 404 18.85 -13.97 -7.76
C SER A 404 19.32 -12.87 -8.69
N HIS A 405 19.02 -12.98 -9.98
CA HIS A 405 19.43 -11.96 -10.93
C HIS A 405 18.50 -11.84 -12.12
N LEU A 406 18.61 -10.69 -12.80
CA LEU A 406 17.97 -10.38 -14.06
C LEU A 406 18.93 -9.60 -14.94
N THR A 407 19.12 -10.01 -16.18
CA THR A 407 19.76 -9.22 -17.23
C THR A 407 18.71 -8.78 -18.25
N MET A 408 18.67 -7.48 -18.51
CA MET A 408 17.80 -6.90 -19.53
C MET A 408 18.60 -6.16 -20.59
N LYS A 409 18.09 -6.19 -21.81
CA LYS A 409 18.59 -5.44 -22.95
C LYS A 409 17.51 -4.49 -23.44
N LEU A 410 17.85 -3.21 -23.55
CA LEU A 410 16.93 -2.11 -23.84
C LEU A 410 17.45 -1.31 -25.03
N SER A 411 16.62 -1.16 -26.07
CA SER A 411 16.88 -0.39 -27.29
C SER A 411 15.81 0.71 -27.49
N VAL A 412 15.20 1.17 -26.39
CA VAL A 412 14.11 2.17 -26.38
C VAL A 412 14.60 3.58 -26.71
N LEU A 413 15.90 3.84 -26.54
CA LEU A 413 16.57 5.09 -26.86
C LEU A 413 17.38 4.91 -28.14
N LEU A 414 16.94 5.42 -29.28
CA LEU A 414 17.69 5.28 -30.53
C LEU A 414 18.86 6.29 -30.58
N PRO A 415 20.06 5.90 -31.04
CA PRO A 415 20.50 4.56 -31.50
C PRO A 415 21.19 3.71 -30.40
N VAL A 416 20.94 4.01 -29.14
CA VAL A 416 21.61 3.41 -27.98
C VAL A 416 21.03 2.03 -27.63
N VAL A 417 21.93 1.10 -27.32
CA VAL A 417 21.62 -0.14 -26.61
C VAL A 417 22.08 0.00 -25.17
N HIS A 418 21.17 -0.22 -24.24
CA HIS A 418 21.43 -0.24 -22.80
C HIS A 418 21.18 -1.65 -22.27
N GLU A 419 22.22 -2.31 -21.79
CA GLU A 419 22.12 -3.56 -21.05
C GLU A 419 22.26 -3.29 -19.56
N ARG A 420 21.34 -3.82 -18.76
CA ARG A 420 21.34 -3.69 -17.31
C ARG A 420 21.24 -5.07 -16.66
N LYS A 421 22.19 -5.40 -15.79
CA LYS A 421 22.10 -6.59 -14.93
C LYS A 421 21.83 -6.17 -13.49
N VAL A 422 20.79 -6.75 -12.91
CA VAL A 422 20.39 -6.59 -11.51
C VAL A 422 20.74 -7.90 -10.80
N ILE A 423 21.61 -7.84 -9.80
CA ILE A 423 21.93 -8.97 -8.92
C ILE A 423 21.42 -8.62 -7.53
N PHE A 424 20.62 -9.50 -6.95
CA PHE A 424 20.05 -9.36 -5.62
C PHE A 424 20.58 -10.48 -4.74
N ASP A 425 21.53 -10.15 -3.87
CA ASP A 425 22.08 -11.04 -2.85
C ASP A 425 21.33 -10.81 -1.53
N ALA A 426 20.37 -11.70 -1.28
CA ALA A 426 19.47 -11.63 -0.12
C ALA A 426 20.21 -11.80 1.21
N GLU A 427 21.30 -12.58 1.23
CA GLU A 427 22.05 -12.93 2.43
C GLU A 427 23.05 -11.83 2.78
N ALA A 428 23.81 -11.36 1.79
CA ALA A 428 24.76 -10.27 1.98
C ALA A 428 24.10 -8.89 2.14
N LYS A 429 22.77 -8.80 1.89
CA LYS A 429 22.02 -7.54 1.77
C LYS A 429 22.69 -6.58 0.77
N VAL A 430 23.05 -7.12 -0.39
CA VAL A 430 23.71 -6.39 -1.48
C VAL A 430 22.84 -6.43 -2.73
N VAL A 431 22.73 -5.29 -3.40
CA VAL A 431 22.20 -5.20 -4.75
C VAL A 431 23.28 -4.64 -5.66
N GLU A 432 23.61 -5.34 -6.73
CA GLU A 432 24.55 -4.85 -7.76
C GLU A 432 23.82 -4.57 -9.05
N ILE A 433 23.99 -3.35 -9.57
CA ILE A 433 23.44 -2.94 -10.85
C ILE A 433 24.59 -2.69 -11.81
N MET A 434 24.72 -3.53 -12.82
CA MET A 434 25.71 -3.38 -13.88
C MET A 434 25.04 -2.73 -15.08
N ASP A 435 25.51 -1.55 -15.48
CA ASP A 435 25.00 -0.81 -16.63
C ASP A 435 26.06 -0.79 -17.74
N THR A 436 25.68 -1.32 -18.91
CA THR A 436 26.42 -1.17 -20.16
C THR A 436 25.63 -0.31 -21.14
N VAL A 437 26.22 0.76 -21.63
CA VAL A 437 25.64 1.63 -22.66
C VAL A 437 26.56 1.61 -23.88
N SER A 438 26.00 1.33 -25.04
CA SER A 438 26.73 1.34 -26.32
C SER A 438 25.87 1.90 -27.45
N ALA A 439 26.52 2.42 -28.49
CA ALA A 439 25.90 2.86 -29.74
C ALA A 439 26.91 2.70 -30.88
N ASP A 440 26.44 2.32 -32.07
CA ASP A 440 27.28 2.12 -33.26
C ASP A 440 27.22 3.36 -34.17
N ASP A 441 27.68 4.50 -33.66
CA ASP A 441 27.63 5.78 -34.39
C ASP A 441 28.78 6.75 -34.06
N ASP A 442 29.82 6.28 -33.35
CA ASP A 442 31.00 7.06 -32.89
C ASP A 442 30.67 8.33 -32.06
N GLN A 443 29.39 8.58 -31.75
CA GLN A 443 28.93 9.81 -31.11
C GLN A 443 29.24 9.75 -29.62
N LYS A 444 29.99 10.74 -29.14
CA LYS A 444 30.22 10.94 -27.70
C LYS A 444 28.97 11.48 -27.02
N ARG A 445 28.72 10.99 -25.80
CA ARG A 445 27.50 11.27 -25.04
C ARG A 445 27.80 11.60 -23.59
N ASN A 446 27.00 12.50 -23.05
CA ASN A 446 26.83 12.68 -21.61
C ASN A 446 25.81 11.66 -21.11
N ILE A 447 26.23 10.81 -20.19
CA ILE A 447 25.41 9.76 -19.57
C ILE A 447 25.27 10.11 -18.09
N THR A 448 24.03 10.19 -17.60
CA THR A 448 23.75 10.42 -16.18
C THR A 448 22.93 9.26 -15.63
N LEU A 449 23.52 8.45 -14.76
CA LEU A 449 22.75 7.51 -13.94
C LEU A 449 22.04 8.29 -12.83
N GLN A 450 20.79 7.92 -12.56
CA GLN A 450 19.94 8.59 -11.58
C GLN A 450 19.39 7.61 -10.57
N TRP A 451 19.48 7.97 -9.28
CA TRP A 451 18.96 7.19 -8.17
C TRP A 451 18.10 8.08 -7.27
N HIS A 452 16.82 7.78 -7.17
CA HIS A 452 15.81 8.55 -6.48
C HIS A 452 15.59 7.99 -5.08
N PHE A 453 15.81 8.84 -4.08
CA PHE A 453 15.66 8.53 -2.65
C PHE A 453 14.52 9.35 -2.05
N PRO A 454 13.76 8.81 -1.08
CA PRO A 454 12.76 9.59 -0.36
C PRO A 454 13.38 10.76 0.41
N LYS A 455 12.55 11.75 0.74
CA LYS A 455 13.00 12.97 1.44
C LYS A 455 13.51 12.74 2.86
N ASP A 456 13.19 11.60 3.46
CA ASP A 456 13.56 11.24 4.84
C ASP A 456 14.99 10.67 4.94
N LYS A 457 15.65 10.43 3.82
CA LYS A 457 17.05 9.98 3.78
C LYS A 457 18.02 11.16 3.82
N THR A 458 19.20 10.95 4.38
CA THR A 458 20.32 11.89 4.29
C THR A 458 21.38 11.30 3.36
N LEU A 459 21.76 12.03 2.31
CA LEU A 459 22.77 11.61 1.35
C LEU A 459 24.06 12.42 1.58
N THR A 460 25.17 11.72 1.80
CA THR A 460 26.51 12.29 1.96
C THR A 460 27.44 11.71 0.90
N ILE A 461 28.12 12.57 0.14
CA ILE A 461 29.09 12.16 -0.88
C ILE A 461 30.48 12.24 -0.26
N GLU A 462 31.18 11.10 -0.21
CA GLU A 462 32.52 10.96 0.38
C GLU A 462 33.47 10.36 -0.67
N GLY A 463 34.16 11.23 -1.42
CA GLY A 463 35.00 10.80 -2.53
C GLY A 463 34.18 10.13 -3.63
N SER A 464 34.43 8.83 -3.87
CA SER A 464 33.70 8.01 -4.85
C SER A 464 32.55 7.19 -4.25
N GLN A 465 32.34 7.27 -2.93
CA GLN A 465 31.25 6.59 -2.24
C GLN A 465 30.12 7.56 -1.91
N VAL A 466 28.88 7.05 -1.87
CA VAL A 466 27.74 7.79 -1.36
C VAL A 466 27.13 7.03 -0.18
N ILE A 467 27.08 7.69 0.97
CA ILE A 467 26.46 7.17 2.17
C ILE A 467 25.04 7.72 2.27
N VAL A 468 24.07 6.83 2.43
CA VAL A 468 22.65 7.16 2.61
C VAL A 468 22.22 6.66 3.98
N THR A 469 21.77 7.54 4.86
CA THR A 469 21.29 7.17 6.20
C THR A 469 19.81 7.47 6.38
N SER A 470 19.16 6.67 7.21
CA SER A 470 17.78 6.89 7.66
C SER A 470 17.73 7.36 9.12
N LEU A 471 16.62 8.00 9.50
CA LEU A 471 16.29 8.34 10.89
C LEU A 471 16.15 7.10 11.79
N THR A 472 15.94 5.92 11.22
CA THR A 472 15.89 4.62 11.93
C THR A 472 17.26 4.09 12.32
N GLY A 473 18.34 4.68 11.81
CA GLY A 473 19.71 4.20 11.98
C GLY A 473 20.18 3.23 10.89
N ASN A 474 19.29 2.79 10.00
CA ASN A 474 19.68 1.98 8.84
C ASN A 474 20.57 2.81 7.89
N ARG A 475 21.48 2.11 7.22
CA ARG A 475 22.46 2.71 6.32
C ARG A 475 22.55 1.95 5.00
N LEU A 476 22.77 2.69 3.94
CA LEU A 476 23.12 2.20 2.61
C LEU A 476 24.43 2.85 2.19
N THR A 477 25.40 2.03 1.79
CA THR A 477 26.63 2.48 1.13
C THR A 477 26.53 2.17 -0.35
N LEU A 478 26.67 3.20 -1.19
CA LEU A 478 26.72 3.08 -2.64
C LEU A 478 28.18 3.21 -3.10
N GLU A 479 28.67 2.15 -3.75
CA GLU A 479 30.02 2.03 -4.30
C GLU A 479 29.93 1.95 -5.83
N LEU A 480 30.84 2.64 -6.53
CA LEU A 480 30.95 2.62 -7.99
C LEU A 480 32.23 1.89 -8.38
N GLU A 481 32.12 0.87 -9.24
CA GLU A 481 33.23 0.10 -9.77
C GLU A 481 33.25 0.13 -11.31
N GLY A 482 34.44 0.24 -11.90
CA GLY A 482 34.61 0.39 -13.35
C GLY A 482 34.98 1.82 -13.71
N GLU A 483 34.17 2.47 -14.56
CA GLU A 483 34.43 3.84 -14.98
C GLU A 483 34.33 4.87 -13.84
N ILE A 484 35.20 5.88 -13.88
CA ILE A 484 35.19 6.96 -12.89
C ILE A 484 34.22 8.06 -13.34
N PRO A 485 33.25 8.48 -12.51
CA PRO A 485 32.33 9.56 -12.86
C PRO A 485 33.05 10.91 -12.88
N ASP A 486 32.64 11.78 -13.80
CA ASP A 486 33.10 13.17 -13.88
C ASP A 486 32.51 14.04 -12.76
N SER A 487 31.31 13.70 -12.27
CA SER A 487 30.73 14.34 -11.09
C SER A 487 29.66 13.49 -10.39
N LEU A 488 29.58 13.67 -9.08
CA LEU A 488 28.51 13.20 -8.21
C LEU A 488 27.77 14.40 -7.64
N SER A 489 26.45 14.44 -7.73
CA SER A 489 25.65 15.55 -7.18
C SER A 489 24.27 15.09 -6.74
N VAL A 490 23.66 15.84 -5.80
CA VAL A 490 22.29 15.61 -5.35
C VAL A 490 21.43 16.80 -5.75
N ALA A 491 20.28 16.53 -6.38
CA ALA A 491 19.24 17.52 -6.63
C ALA A 491 17.96 17.15 -5.88
N LYS A 492 17.12 18.13 -5.53
CA LYS A 492 15.94 17.91 -4.70
C LYS A 492 14.71 18.62 -5.24
N GLY A 493 13.55 18.00 -5.06
CA GLY A 493 12.24 18.62 -5.24
C GLY A 493 12.02 19.24 -6.61
N ARG A 494 11.38 20.41 -6.60
CA ARG A 494 11.04 21.22 -7.77
C ARG A 494 11.54 22.65 -7.54
N LYS A 495 12.07 23.28 -8.59
CA LYS A 495 12.38 24.71 -8.61
C LYS A 495 11.69 25.33 -9.83
N GLU A 496 10.76 26.25 -9.58
CA GLU A 496 9.90 26.83 -10.64
C GLU A 496 9.24 25.72 -11.45
N ASP A 497 9.33 25.71 -12.78
CA ASP A 497 8.74 24.66 -13.63
C ASP A 497 9.63 23.44 -13.82
N ARG A 498 10.85 23.46 -13.28
CA ARG A 498 11.77 22.33 -13.39
C ARG A 498 11.62 21.40 -12.20
N VAL A 499 11.16 20.19 -12.47
CA VAL A 499 11.09 19.08 -11.51
C VAL A 499 12.41 18.33 -11.53
N PHE A 500 13.04 18.16 -10.36
CA PHE A 500 14.28 17.39 -10.20
C PHE A 500 14.00 16.02 -9.62
N SER A 501 13.12 15.93 -8.62
CA SER A 501 12.77 14.69 -7.93
C SER A 501 11.49 14.89 -7.11
N CYS A 502 10.47 14.10 -7.38
CA CYS A 502 9.25 14.04 -6.57
C CYS A 502 8.62 12.65 -6.66
N ILE A 503 7.76 12.34 -5.69
CA ILE A 503 6.93 11.13 -5.66
C ILE A 503 5.47 11.48 -5.40
N SER A 504 4.57 10.73 -6.03
CA SER A 504 3.14 10.74 -5.76
C SER A 504 2.71 9.40 -5.17
N TYR A 505 2.52 9.36 -3.86
CA TYR A 505 1.93 8.18 -3.19
C TYR A 505 0.43 8.04 -3.48
N LYS A 506 -0.27 9.15 -3.75
CA LYS A 506 -1.71 9.21 -3.98
C LYS A 506 -2.05 10.18 -5.10
N ALA A 507 -3.17 9.96 -5.77
CA ALA A 507 -3.65 10.82 -6.82
C ALA A 507 -3.80 12.27 -6.33
N ASN A 508 -3.36 13.21 -7.16
CA ASN A 508 -3.34 14.65 -6.96
C ASN A 508 -2.51 15.12 -5.75
N GLN A 509 -1.62 14.29 -5.22
CA GLN A 509 -0.68 14.64 -4.16
C GLN A 509 0.74 14.44 -4.63
N VAL A 510 1.62 15.39 -4.34
CA VAL A 510 3.05 15.27 -4.64
C VAL A 510 3.88 15.64 -3.44
N GLU A 511 4.92 14.85 -3.21
CA GLU A 511 5.93 15.11 -2.21
C GLU A 511 7.29 15.32 -2.89
N PRO A 512 8.08 16.31 -2.45
CA PRO A 512 9.45 16.43 -2.92
C PRO A 512 10.26 15.21 -2.47
N SER A 513 11.17 14.75 -3.33
CA SER A 513 12.17 13.73 -3.01
C SER A 513 13.54 14.24 -3.46
N GLN A 514 14.53 13.35 -3.57
CA GLN A 514 15.90 13.73 -3.92
C GLN A 514 16.53 12.70 -4.86
N VAL A 515 17.35 13.16 -5.78
CA VAL A 515 17.99 12.35 -6.81
C VAL A 515 19.50 12.50 -6.75
N LEU A 516 20.21 11.38 -6.60
CA LEU A 516 21.65 11.29 -6.83
C LEU A 516 21.90 11.17 -8.34
N ARG A 517 22.82 11.99 -8.85
CA ARG A 517 23.23 12.01 -10.25
C ARG A 517 24.70 11.63 -10.35
N VAL A 518 24.96 10.55 -11.07
CA VAL A 518 26.29 10.06 -11.41
C VAL A 518 26.55 10.36 -12.88
N MET A 519 27.38 11.37 -13.17
CA MET A 519 27.55 11.90 -14.51
C MET A 519 28.87 11.46 -15.12
N PHE A 520 28.81 10.99 -16.35
CA PHE A 520 29.94 10.67 -17.22
C PHE A 520 29.84 11.54 -18.48
N LYS A 521 30.89 12.29 -18.79
CA LYS A 521 30.90 13.25 -19.90
C LYS A 521 31.62 12.69 -21.11
N GLU A 522 31.15 13.02 -22.31
CA GLU A 522 31.88 12.75 -23.56
C GLU A 522 32.34 11.29 -23.73
N ARG A 523 31.50 10.32 -23.33
CA ARG A 523 31.77 8.88 -23.42
C ARG A 523 31.22 8.29 -24.72
N SER A 524 31.95 7.38 -25.36
CA SER A 524 31.45 6.59 -26.52
C SER A 524 30.60 5.39 -26.09
N GLY A 525 30.80 4.92 -24.86
CA GLY A 525 30.01 3.90 -24.19
C GLY A 525 30.24 3.98 -22.68
N LEU A 526 29.50 3.21 -21.89
CA LEU A 526 29.66 3.14 -20.44
C LEU A 526 29.70 1.67 -20.03
N ASN A 527 30.60 1.30 -19.13
CA ASN A 527 30.52 0.05 -18.36
C ASN A 527 30.82 0.35 -16.89
N ILE A 528 29.80 0.17 -16.05
CA ILE A 528 29.86 0.51 -14.63
C ILE A 528 29.02 -0.43 -13.79
N THR A 529 29.53 -0.78 -12.62
CA THR A 529 28.75 -1.45 -11.57
C THR A 529 28.46 -0.46 -10.44
N THR A 530 27.18 -0.30 -10.10
CA THR A 530 26.73 0.38 -8.89
C THR A 530 26.35 -0.67 -7.86
N ARG A 531 27.10 -0.75 -6.76
CA ARG A 531 26.82 -1.66 -5.66
C ARG A 531 26.14 -0.91 -4.51
N PHE A 532 24.99 -1.42 -4.09
CA PHE A 532 24.22 -0.97 -2.95
C PHE A 532 24.40 -1.97 -1.82
N ARG A 533 25.19 -1.61 -0.78
CA ARG A 533 25.37 -2.45 0.42
C ARG A 533 24.54 -1.89 1.56
N PHE A 534 23.62 -2.70 2.07
CA PHE A 534 22.72 -2.31 3.16
C PHE A 534 23.24 -2.82 4.50
N GLU A 535 23.29 -1.90 5.47
CA GLU A 535 23.54 -2.16 6.87
C GLU A 535 22.24 -1.85 7.61
N MET A 536 21.43 -2.89 7.79
CA MET A 536 20.16 -2.80 8.50
C MET A 536 20.41 -2.95 9.98
N VAL A 537 19.76 -2.11 10.79
CA VAL A 537 19.76 -2.27 12.24
C VAL A 537 18.95 -3.53 12.54
N ASP A 538 19.63 -4.62 12.90
CA ASP A 538 19.01 -5.89 13.26
C ASP A 538 18.08 -5.73 14.47
N ASP A 539 16.85 -6.23 14.35
CA ASP A 539 15.93 -6.41 15.49
C ASP A 539 16.40 -7.48 16.48
N SER A 540 17.39 -8.29 16.08
CA SER A 540 17.91 -9.43 16.84
C SER A 540 19.22 -9.16 17.57
N VAL A 541 19.75 -7.94 17.53
CA VAL A 541 20.95 -7.58 18.29
C VAL A 541 20.59 -6.46 19.25
N VAL A 542 20.55 -6.81 20.54
CA VAL A 542 20.71 -5.86 21.65
C VAL A 542 21.80 -4.86 21.23
N PRO A 543 21.51 -3.56 21.15
CA PRO A 543 22.48 -2.61 20.62
C PRO A 543 23.78 -2.74 21.41
N VAL A 544 24.85 -3.13 20.71
CA VAL A 544 26.20 -3.03 21.26
C VAL A 544 26.38 -1.58 21.64
N ALA A 545 26.67 -1.37 22.92
CA ALA A 545 26.85 -0.09 23.55
C ALA A 545 27.77 0.79 22.68
N THR A 546 27.16 1.74 21.98
CA THR A 546 27.90 2.90 21.47
C THR A 546 28.34 3.68 22.69
N GLU A 547 29.65 3.96 22.78
CA GLU A 547 30.30 4.60 23.91
C GLU A 547 29.41 5.66 24.56
N MET A 548 28.85 5.30 25.72
CA MET A 548 28.06 6.21 26.51
C MET A 548 28.98 7.34 26.95
N SER A 549 28.61 8.57 26.62
CA SER A 549 28.97 9.70 27.48
C SER A 549 28.62 9.30 28.91
N ALA A 550 29.63 9.27 29.79
CA ALA A 550 29.52 8.75 31.14
C ALA A 550 28.27 9.30 31.82
N ILE A 551 27.31 8.43 32.13
CA ILE A 551 26.13 8.82 32.89
C ILE A 551 26.61 9.19 34.30
N PRO A 552 26.21 10.34 34.85
CA PRO A 552 26.63 10.73 36.18
C PRO A 552 26.16 9.69 37.21
N GLU A 553 27.11 9.24 38.03
CA GLU A 553 26.86 8.32 39.13
C GLU A 553 26.71 9.09 40.44
N HIS A 554 25.67 8.76 41.20
CA HIS A 554 25.35 9.41 42.48
C HIS A 554 24.98 8.38 43.55
N SER A 555 25.23 8.70 44.82
CA SER A 555 24.66 7.90 45.92
C SER A 555 23.20 8.26 46.14
N LEU A 556 22.36 7.29 46.52
CA LEU A 556 20.95 7.53 46.89
C LEU A 556 20.82 8.66 47.93
N LYS A 557 21.71 8.68 48.93
CA LYS A 557 21.73 9.71 49.99
C LYS A 557 21.97 11.12 49.43
N THR A 558 22.81 11.24 48.40
CA THR A 558 23.08 12.53 47.74
C THR A 558 21.85 13.03 46.99
N LEU A 559 21.20 12.15 46.21
CA LEU A 559 20.03 12.53 45.41
C LEU A 559 18.81 12.85 46.27
N LEU A 560 18.56 12.11 47.34
CA LEU A 560 17.46 12.40 48.27
C LEU A 560 17.64 13.76 48.96
N LYS A 561 18.87 14.13 49.34
CA LYS A 561 19.17 15.46 49.90
C LYS A 561 19.00 16.58 48.87
N ALA A 562 19.46 16.38 47.64
CA ALA A 562 19.28 17.36 46.56
C ALA A 562 17.78 17.58 46.25
N SER A 563 16.98 16.50 46.29
CA SER A 563 15.54 16.56 46.08
C SER A 563 14.77 17.34 47.16
N GLN A 564 15.33 17.56 48.35
CA GLN A 564 14.72 18.42 49.37
C GLN A 564 14.91 19.93 49.06
N GLN A 565 15.79 20.27 48.11
CA GLN A 565 16.14 21.65 47.74
C GLN A 565 15.61 22.07 46.36
N ALA A 566 14.95 21.15 45.64
CA ALA A 566 14.37 21.36 44.31
C ALA A 566 12.83 21.45 44.37
N ASP A 567 12.18 21.71 43.23
CA ASP A 567 10.72 21.64 43.12
C ASP A 567 10.21 20.26 43.57
N PRO A 568 9.13 20.20 44.37
CA PRO A 568 8.68 18.96 44.97
C PRO A 568 8.11 18.00 43.91
N VAL A 569 8.62 16.77 43.89
CA VAL A 569 8.11 15.69 43.05
C VAL A 569 6.76 15.24 43.61
N THR A 570 5.70 15.25 42.81
CA THR A 570 4.35 14.85 43.24
C THR A 570 4.03 13.38 42.96
N GLN A 571 4.80 12.73 42.07
CA GLN A 571 4.61 11.33 41.73
C GLN A 571 5.94 10.66 41.39
N SER A 572 6.29 9.65 42.20
CA SER A 572 7.41 8.75 41.96
C SER A 572 6.89 7.38 41.52
N VAL A 573 7.50 6.75 40.54
CA VAL A 573 7.21 5.36 40.14
C VAL A 573 8.48 4.53 40.34
N MET A 574 8.37 3.35 40.93
CA MET A 574 9.49 2.44 41.14
C MET A 574 9.18 1.06 40.55
N ILE A 575 10.10 0.54 39.75
CA ILE A 575 10.08 -0.85 39.25
C ILE A 575 11.03 -1.68 40.13
N GLY A 576 10.52 -2.76 40.69
CA GLY A 576 11.24 -3.65 41.60
C GLY A 576 10.74 -3.55 43.04
N SER A 577 11.42 -4.25 43.94
CA SER A 577 10.97 -4.47 45.33
C SER A 577 12.02 -4.10 46.39
N ALA A 578 13.08 -3.39 46.00
CA ALA A 578 14.09 -2.90 46.92
C ALA A 578 13.49 -1.96 47.97
N SER A 579 14.00 -2.04 49.20
CA SER A 579 13.51 -1.25 50.35
C SER A 579 13.55 0.27 50.15
N THR A 580 14.23 0.77 49.11
CA THR A 580 14.30 2.19 48.74
C THR A 580 12.94 2.85 48.57
N TYR A 581 11.87 2.11 48.25
CA TYR A 581 10.52 2.69 48.24
C TYR A 581 10.12 3.28 49.61
N LEU A 582 10.67 2.79 50.73
CA LEU A 582 10.46 3.34 52.07
C LEU A 582 11.10 4.72 52.21
N ALA A 583 12.30 4.89 51.67
CA ALA A 583 12.99 6.19 51.67
C ALA A 583 12.28 7.21 50.78
N LEU A 584 11.79 6.79 49.61
CA LEU A 584 10.97 7.64 48.73
C LEU A 584 9.65 8.04 49.40
N ALA A 585 8.96 7.08 50.03
CA ALA A 585 7.72 7.35 50.75
C ALA A 585 7.95 8.25 51.98
N GLY A 586 9.04 8.04 52.71
CA GLY A 586 9.47 8.91 53.82
C GLY A 586 9.76 10.33 53.36
N SER A 587 10.45 10.49 52.23
CA SER A 587 10.74 11.79 51.62
C SER A 587 9.46 12.54 51.22
N HIS A 588 8.50 11.88 50.56
CA HIS A 588 7.19 12.48 50.25
C HIS A 588 6.41 12.86 51.53
N ARG A 589 6.47 12.02 52.58
CA ARG A 589 5.85 12.32 53.88
C ARG A 589 6.45 13.57 54.53
N GLU A 590 7.78 13.68 54.56
CA GLU A 590 8.48 14.84 55.12
C GLU A 590 8.12 16.14 54.37
N GLN A 591 7.97 16.05 53.05
CA GLN A 591 7.54 17.18 52.21
C GLN A 591 6.03 17.49 52.32
N GLY A 592 5.25 16.58 52.91
CA GLY A 592 3.80 16.69 52.98
C GLY A 592 3.09 16.59 51.62
N LEU A 593 3.79 16.15 50.56
CA LEU A 593 3.30 16.18 49.19
C LEU A 593 3.82 14.99 48.35
N GLY A 594 2.92 14.39 47.57
CA GLY A 594 3.22 13.37 46.57
C GLY A 594 2.99 11.94 47.03
N HIS A 595 3.29 10.98 46.16
CA HIS A 595 3.14 9.55 46.44
C HIS A 595 4.06 8.69 45.57
N VAL A 596 4.29 7.45 46.01
CA VAL A 596 5.06 6.42 45.29
C VAL A 596 4.10 5.40 44.69
N SER A 597 4.28 5.04 43.42
CA SER A 597 3.65 3.87 42.80
C SER A 597 4.68 2.77 42.56
N LEU A 598 4.55 1.65 43.27
CA LEU A 598 5.47 0.52 43.20
C LEU A 598 4.95 -0.53 42.21
N LEU A 599 5.76 -0.89 41.21
CA LEU A 599 5.48 -1.92 40.21
C LEU A 599 6.33 -3.15 40.50
N VAL A 600 5.70 -4.21 41.00
CA VAL A 600 6.37 -5.45 41.46
C VAL A 600 5.96 -6.67 40.65
N HIS A 601 6.69 -7.76 40.79
CA HIS A 601 6.49 -8.97 39.99
C HIS A 601 5.21 -9.76 40.31
N ASP A 602 4.70 -9.68 41.54
CA ASP A 602 3.50 -10.41 41.97
C ASP A 602 2.83 -9.78 43.21
N SER A 603 1.68 -10.34 43.60
CA SER A 603 0.91 -9.84 44.73
C SER A 603 1.60 -10.06 46.08
N ALA A 604 2.42 -11.11 46.21
CA ALA A 604 3.13 -11.41 47.46
C ALA A 604 4.17 -10.32 47.80
N ALA A 605 4.87 -9.82 46.78
CA ALA A 605 5.75 -8.66 46.93
C ALA A 605 5.00 -7.39 47.39
N CYS A 606 3.75 -7.19 46.95
CA CYS A 606 2.94 -6.08 47.44
C CYS A 606 2.53 -6.24 48.91
N GLU A 607 2.18 -7.46 49.34
CA GLU A 607 1.84 -7.73 50.74
C GLU A 607 3.05 -7.48 51.67
N GLN A 608 4.24 -7.92 51.25
CA GLN A 608 5.49 -7.66 51.96
C GLN A 608 5.77 -6.16 52.07
N ALA A 609 5.63 -5.40 50.97
CA ALA A 609 5.83 -3.96 50.98
C ALA A 609 4.84 -3.24 51.90
N GLN A 610 3.56 -3.65 51.89
CA GLN A 610 2.54 -3.11 52.78
C GLN A 610 2.85 -3.42 54.26
N SER A 611 3.42 -4.58 54.58
CA SER A 611 3.83 -4.90 55.95
C SER A 611 4.92 -3.95 56.44
N GLN A 612 5.98 -3.75 55.65
CA GLN A 612 7.09 -2.84 55.99
C GLN A 612 6.60 -1.39 56.10
N LEU A 613 5.70 -0.94 55.21
CA LEU A 613 5.11 0.40 55.30
C LEU A 613 4.28 0.62 56.57
N ARG A 614 3.62 -0.43 57.10
CA ARG A 614 2.87 -0.33 58.37
C ARG A 614 3.80 -0.11 59.55
N GLU A 615 4.94 -0.82 59.59
CA GLU A 615 5.94 -0.67 60.65
C GLU A 615 6.53 0.76 60.68
N HIS A 616 6.62 1.42 59.53
CA HIS A 616 7.16 2.78 59.40
C HIS A 616 6.10 3.90 59.31
N TYR A 617 4.80 3.59 59.43
CA TYR A 617 3.68 4.54 59.29
C TYR A 617 3.68 5.30 57.94
N LEU A 618 3.88 4.57 56.84
CA LEU A 618 4.01 5.13 55.48
C LEU A 618 2.92 4.64 54.50
N THR A 619 1.91 3.90 54.97
CA THR A 619 0.91 3.25 54.10
C THR A 619 0.09 4.20 53.23
N THR A 620 -0.05 5.48 53.60
CA THR A 620 -0.78 6.48 52.80
C THR A 620 0.06 7.10 51.68
N TRP A 621 1.36 6.83 51.64
CA TRP A 621 2.32 7.47 50.73
C TRP A 621 2.76 6.58 49.58
N LEU A 622 2.32 5.31 49.56
CA LEU A 622 2.67 4.35 48.52
C LEU A 622 1.46 3.52 48.07
N ASN A 623 1.34 3.32 46.77
CA ASN A 623 0.42 2.37 46.16
C ASN A 623 1.21 1.27 45.44
N CYS A 624 0.95 0.00 45.74
CA CYS A 624 1.64 -1.14 45.13
C CYS A 624 0.77 -1.83 44.07
N ARG A 625 1.36 -2.16 42.93
CA ARG A 625 0.70 -2.76 41.77
C ARG A 625 1.50 -3.95 41.25
N PRO A 626 0.95 -5.17 41.28
CA PRO A 626 1.62 -6.34 40.70
C PRO A 626 1.55 -6.33 39.17
N LEU A 627 2.63 -6.76 38.51
CA LEU A 627 2.74 -6.86 37.07
C LEU A 627 2.45 -8.29 36.60
N ALA A 628 1.29 -8.47 35.96
CA ALA A 628 0.99 -9.69 35.23
C ALA A 628 1.76 -9.70 33.90
N LEU A 629 2.39 -10.83 33.57
CA LEU A 629 2.93 -11.08 32.23
C LEU A 629 2.00 -12.04 31.49
N SER A 630 1.82 -11.84 30.18
CA SER A 630 1.05 -12.80 29.38
C SER A 630 1.72 -14.18 29.41
N SER A 631 0.90 -15.22 29.61
CA SER A 631 1.34 -16.61 29.58
C SER A 631 1.56 -17.15 28.16
N VAL A 632 1.14 -16.38 27.14
CA VAL A 632 1.20 -16.74 25.71
C VAL A 632 2.16 -15.77 24.98
N PRO A 633 3.06 -16.26 24.12
CA PRO A 633 3.97 -15.42 23.35
C PRO A 633 3.26 -14.43 22.40
N PRO A 634 3.79 -13.20 22.23
CA PRO A 634 4.93 -12.66 22.96
C PRO A 634 4.57 -12.40 24.44
N VAL A 635 5.48 -12.77 25.35
CA VAL A 635 5.35 -12.48 26.79
C VAL A 635 5.43 -10.97 26.96
N ILE A 636 4.33 -10.33 27.32
CA ILE A 636 4.23 -8.87 27.51
C ILE A 636 3.68 -8.55 28.87
N ALA A 637 4.13 -7.43 29.46
CA ALA A 637 3.54 -6.95 30.71
C ALA A 637 2.19 -6.30 30.48
N ASP A 638 1.22 -6.62 31.34
CA ASP A 638 -0.10 -6.02 31.32
C ASP A 638 0.00 -4.52 31.64
N LYS A 639 -0.45 -3.71 30.69
CA LYS A 639 -0.45 -2.24 30.79
C LYS A 639 -1.51 -1.72 31.76
N ALA A 640 -2.42 -2.56 32.27
CA ALA A 640 -3.41 -2.16 33.27
C ALA A 640 -2.75 -1.52 34.51
N ALA A 641 -1.57 -2.00 34.91
CA ALA A 641 -0.81 -1.45 36.03
C ALA A 641 -0.36 0.01 35.84
N LEU A 642 -0.31 0.50 34.58
CA LEU A 642 0.06 1.89 34.26
C LEU A 642 -1.13 2.87 34.33
N LYS A 643 -2.36 2.37 34.50
CA LYS A 643 -3.56 3.23 34.47
C LYS A 643 -3.51 4.28 35.60
N GLY A 644 -3.64 5.55 35.23
CA GLY A 644 -3.62 6.67 36.18
C GLY A 644 -2.22 7.12 36.62
N LEU A 645 -1.15 6.54 36.06
CA LEU A 645 0.20 7.10 36.20
C LEU A 645 0.40 8.17 35.11
N GLU A 646 0.23 9.44 35.46
CA GLU A 646 0.53 10.59 34.58
C GLU A 646 1.30 11.64 35.37
N GLY A 647 2.11 12.46 34.70
CA GLY A 647 2.92 13.49 35.38
C GLY A 647 3.96 12.90 36.33
N ILE A 648 4.60 11.79 35.94
CA ILE A 648 5.65 11.13 36.72
C ILE A 648 6.88 12.07 36.78
N GLY A 649 7.21 12.56 37.98
CA GLY A 649 8.39 13.41 38.19
C GLY A 649 9.66 12.59 38.41
N ARG A 650 9.53 11.36 38.93
CA ARG A 650 10.66 10.46 39.17
C ARG A 650 10.33 9.02 38.80
N LEU A 651 11.21 8.36 38.04
CA LEU A 651 11.14 6.93 37.74
C LEU A 651 12.39 6.23 38.29
N VAL A 652 12.21 5.20 39.11
CA VAL A 652 13.30 4.43 39.72
C VAL A 652 13.26 2.99 39.21
N ILE A 653 14.39 2.48 38.73
CA ILE A 653 14.50 1.15 38.13
C ILE A 653 15.50 0.31 38.93
N THR A 654 15.01 -0.78 39.49
CA THR A 654 15.79 -1.74 40.29
C THR A 654 15.57 -3.17 39.78
N HIS A 655 16.51 -4.09 40.10
CA HIS A 655 16.40 -5.49 39.67
C HIS A 655 15.69 -6.37 40.70
N THR A 656 15.62 -5.93 41.95
CA THR A 656 15.08 -6.68 43.09
C THR A 656 13.65 -7.17 42.86
N GLY A 657 13.43 -8.47 43.04
CA GLY A 657 12.13 -9.13 42.85
C GLY A 657 11.82 -9.51 41.40
N PHE A 658 12.71 -9.25 40.44
CA PHE A 658 12.60 -9.77 39.09
C PHE A 658 13.79 -10.67 38.75
N THR A 659 13.55 -11.73 37.97
CA THR A 659 14.65 -12.37 37.24
C THR A 659 15.07 -11.47 36.09
N GLU A 660 16.33 -11.54 35.65
CA GLU A 660 16.84 -10.71 34.55
C GLU A 660 15.96 -10.80 33.30
N LYS A 661 15.61 -12.01 32.85
CA LYS A 661 14.70 -12.22 31.72
C LYS A 661 13.35 -11.51 31.91
N ARG A 662 12.78 -11.59 33.11
CA ARG A 662 11.47 -10.98 33.42
C ARG A 662 11.57 -9.46 33.46
N LEU A 663 12.64 -8.93 34.05
CA LEU A 663 12.91 -7.51 34.09
C LEU A 663 13.13 -6.94 32.69
N SER A 664 13.92 -7.62 31.85
CA SER A 664 14.11 -7.24 30.44
C SER A 664 12.78 -7.15 29.70
N THR A 665 11.89 -8.13 29.86
CA THR A 665 10.55 -8.09 29.27
C THR A 665 9.72 -6.93 29.79
N VAL A 666 9.73 -6.66 31.10
CA VAL A 666 9.02 -5.53 31.70
C VAL A 666 9.56 -4.20 31.15
N LEU A 667 10.87 -4.02 31.10
CA LEU A 667 11.51 -2.81 30.60
C LEU A 667 11.20 -2.60 29.12
N LEU A 668 11.38 -3.60 28.26
CA LEU A 668 11.11 -3.49 26.82
C LEU A 668 9.64 -3.15 26.52
N THR A 669 8.70 -3.65 27.33
CA THR A 669 7.26 -3.49 27.06
C THR A 669 6.63 -2.27 27.75
N MET A 670 7.14 -1.87 28.91
CA MET A 670 6.54 -0.82 29.73
C MET A 670 7.35 0.49 29.76
N LEU A 671 8.69 0.44 29.69
CA LEU A 671 9.53 1.63 29.82
C LEU A 671 9.16 2.73 28.83
N PRO A 672 8.94 2.46 27.52
CA PRO A 672 8.54 3.51 26.57
C PRO A 672 7.20 4.18 26.94
N SER A 673 6.29 3.43 27.56
CA SER A 673 5.00 3.96 27.98
C SER A 673 5.12 4.79 29.26
N LEU A 674 5.99 4.40 30.20
CA LEU A 674 6.29 5.14 31.42
C LEU A 674 7.00 6.47 31.10
N LEU A 675 8.00 6.46 30.22
CA LEU A 675 8.73 7.68 29.82
C LEU A 675 7.81 8.74 29.19
N LYS A 676 6.84 8.31 28.37
CA LYS A 676 5.81 9.21 27.79
C LYS A 676 4.88 9.86 28.82
N ARG A 677 4.78 9.27 30.02
CA ARG A 677 3.94 9.74 31.14
C ARG A 677 4.73 10.62 32.12
N MET A 678 6.02 10.84 31.87
CA MET A 678 6.86 11.68 32.70
C MET A 678 6.68 13.17 32.40
N THR A 679 6.92 14.01 33.41
CA THR A 679 7.04 15.45 33.21
C THR A 679 8.27 15.80 32.38
N LYS A 680 8.28 16.94 31.70
CA LYS A 680 9.44 17.39 30.89
C LYS A 680 10.74 17.54 31.71
N THR A 681 10.62 17.81 33.00
CA THR A 681 11.73 17.94 33.96
C THR A 681 11.93 16.66 34.78
N GLY A 682 11.31 15.55 34.38
CA GLY A 682 11.37 14.30 35.12
C GLY A 682 12.74 13.65 35.07
N GLU A 683 13.08 12.92 36.13
CA GLU A 683 14.37 12.23 36.25
C GLU A 683 14.20 10.71 36.38
N VAL A 684 15.17 9.99 35.84
CA VAL A 684 15.21 8.52 35.89
C VAL A 684 16.46 8.05 36.62
N TRP A 685 16.24 7.29 37.69
CA TRP A 685 17.28 6.69 38.51
C TRP A 685 17.38 5.20 38.20
N ILE A 686 18.56 4.76 37.76
CA ILE A 686 18.85 3.37 37.41
C ILE A 686 19.80 2.81 38.46
N SER A 687 19.49 1.65 39.03
CA SER A 687 20.38 0.98 39.98
C SER A 687 21.74 0.69 39.36
N ALA A 688 22.81 1.00 40.08
CA ALA A 688 24.17 0.60 39.73
C ALA A 688 24.34 -0.94 39.72
N ASP A 689 23.46 -1.66 40.42
CA ASP A 689 23.46 -3.13 40.50
C ASP A 689 22.68 -3.80 39.34
N LEU A 690 22.09 -3.03 38.41
CA LEU A 690 21.48 -3.59 37.20
C LEU A 690 22.57 -4.11 36.26
N PRO A 691 22.35 -5.19 35.48
CA PRO A 691 23.28 -5.58 34.42
C PRO A 691 23.57 -4.42 33.46
N GLU A 692 24.84 -4.23 33.06
CA GLU A 692 25.27 -3.10 32.21
C GLU A 692 24.43 -2.95 30.94
N ALA A 693 24.05 -4.07 30.32
CA ALA A 693 23.19 -4.07 29.14
C ALA A 693 21.80 -3.46 29.41
N LEU A 694 21.22 -3.70 30.59
CA LEU A 694 19.95 -3.11 30.99
C LEU A 694 20.09 -1.66 31.45
N GLN A 695 21.23 -1.30 32.06
CA GLN A 695 21.54 0.11 32.33
C GLN A 695 21.61 0.91 31.03
N ALA A 696 22.34 0.39 30.03
CA ALA A 696 22.48 0.98 28.71
C ALA A 696 21.14 1.08 27.98
N LEU A 697 20.33 0.02 28.01
CA LEU A 697 18.96 0.01 27.46
C LEU A 697 18.12 1.13 28.07
N CYS A 698 18.04 1.19 29.40
CA CYS A 698 17.26 2.19 30.10
C CYS A 698 17.75 3.60 29.76
N ALA A 699 19.06 3.84 29.87
CA ALA A 699 19.65 5.14 29.61
C ALA A 699 19.41 5.63 28.17
N THR A 700 19.48 4.72 27.19
CA THR A 700 19.21 5.05 25.78
C THR A 700 17.77 5.52 25.60
N TRP A 701 16.82 4.77 26.14
CA TRP A 701 15.40 5.15 26.09
C TRP A 701 15.13 6.49 26.77
N VAL A 702 15.74 6.74 27.92
CA VAL A 702 15.59 8.00 28.67
C VAL A 702 16.16 9.18 27.90
N LYS A 703 17.38 9.05 27.34
CA LYS A 703 18.03 10.08 26.52
C LYS A 703 17.21 10.42 25.27
N GLN A 704 16.64 9.41 24.60
CA GLN A 704 15.75 9.61 23.44
C GLN A 704 14.49 10.42 23.78
N HIS A 705 14.03 10.40 25.04
CA HIS A 705 12.88 11.18 25.50
C HIS A 705 13.27 12.56 26.07
N GLY A 706 14.55 12.93 26.00
CA GLY A 706 15.05 14.23 26.48
C GLY A 706 15.01 14.40 28.00
N LEU A 707 15.02 13.29 28.75
CA LEU A 707 14.92 13.27 30.21
C LEU A 707 16.31 13.11 30.86
N VAL A 708 16.41 13.49 32.14
CA VAL A 708 17.65 13.33 32.92
C VAL A 708 17.78 11.89 33.42
N VAL A 709 18.97 11.31 33.26
CA VAL A 709 19.30 9.95 33.74
C VAL A 709 20.51 9.97 34.66
N SER A 710 20.44 9.19 35.76
CA SER A 710 21.54 8.98 36.70
C SER A 710 21.68 7.50 37.06
N ILE A 711 22.92 7.04 37.17
CA ILE A 711 23.22 5.75 37.81
C ILE A 711 23.30 5.99 39.32
N VAL A 712 22.62 5.15 40.11
CA VAL A 712 22.47 5.38 41.55
C VAL A 712 22.94 4.18 42.34
N THR A 713 23.94 4.39 43.18
CA THR A 713 24.45 3.39 44.13
C THR A 713 23.60 3.36 45.40
N GLY A 714 23.37 2.15 45.92
CA GLY A 714 22.59 1.92 47.13
C GLY A 714 21.07 1.89 46.93
N LEU A 715 20.58 1.81 45.68
CA LEU A 715 19.15 1.62 45.39
C LEU A 715 18.63 0.24 45.81
N ASP A 716 19.47 -0.80 45.75
CA ASP A 716 19.11 -2.17 46.12
C ASP A 716 19.51 -2.54 47.55
N ALA A 717 20.20 -1.65 48.27
CA ALA A 717 20.63 -1.89 49.65
C ALA A 717 19.43 -1.81 50.62
N ALA A 718 19.46 -2.67 51.66
CA ALA A 718 18.54 -2.55 52.78
C ALA A 718 18.88 -1.27 53.56
N MET A 719 18.04 -0.25 53.48
CA MET A 719 18.20 0.93 54.33
C MET A 719 17.77 0.57 55.75
N GLU A 720 18.69 0.62 56.71
CA GLU A 720 18.32 0.81 58.11
C GLU A 720 17.71 2.21 58.24
N ILE A 721 16.39 2.28 58.37
CA ILE A 721 15.71 3.53 58.68
C ILE A 721 15.97 3.79 60.17
N SER A 722 16.88 4.71 60.49
CA SER A 722 17.09 5.11 61.88
C SER A 722 15.84 5.83 62.39
N HIS A 723 15.25 5.30 63.46
CA HIS A 723 14.19 5.97 64.22
C HIS A 723 14.84 7.04 65.11
N ASP A 724 15.12 8.21 64.56
CA ASP A 724 15.39 9.43 65.34
C ASP A 724 14.32 10.49 65.03
#